data_AF-A0A8B8N0L8-F1
#
_entry.id   AF-A0A8B8N0L8-F1
#
_cell.length_a   1.000
_cell.length_b   1.000
_cell.length_c   1.000
_cell.angle_alpha   90.00
_cell.angle_beta   90.00
_cell.angle_gamma   90.00
#
_symmetry.space_group_name_H-M   'P 1'
#
loop_
_entity.id
_entity.type
_entity.pdbx_description
1 polymer ?
#
loop_
_entity_poly.entity_id
_entity_poly.type
_entity_poly.pdbx_seq_one_letter_code
_entity_poly.pdbx_strand_id
1 'polypeptide(L)'
;MEGAGSWDALEWTKIDPISRSVSLVKCDFLLEAEEVVAEGYGVVLVNTDEAGTVLVTNYRILFLSEGTRNIIPLGTVPLATIEKIGKIAVKGQPVPRQPEKNPSQRLLQVIGKDMRIIVFGFRPRTKQRRAIFDALLRWTKPAGLWDLYAFVSGPSEFRNTNPKLRLLNEYFRLIGRRSHRASMSIVEDCSFTVGNELWRISSVNANYSLCQTYPFALIVPKSISDEEILQASNFRARGRFPVITWCHPGTGAVLARSSQPLVGLMMNVRSNMDEKLVSALCSNLSGVMGTRRKLYIADARPRKNALANGAMGGGSESSSNYFQSEIVFFGIDNIHAMRESLARLREYLDTHGATSSDGMSSFLRHGGWPWGGGNLSSMSASVSTLGDSGWLIHVQSVLAGSAWIAARVALESASVLVHGSDGWDRTTQLVSLASLLLDPYYRTLAGFQALVEKDWLAFGHPFSDRFGLPTISGGGNTLFELSRQSSTGSYSSSPMRQSSGSFTTQATSSSHSQASNNSSPIFLQWVDCIAQLARMYPLAFEFSSTFLVDFLDCVLSCRFGNFLCNSEKERQQCSISEACGCLWAYLTDLRSSEGKCHVHYNLCYDPSKHNGPLLPPAAALTPTLWPQFHLRWACPSEAQVGGT
;
A
#
# COMPACT_ATOMS: atom_id res chain seq x y z
N MET A 1 -20.15 -39.79 24.83
CA MET A 1 -21.24 -40.14 23.91
C MET A 1 -21.59 -38.89 23.13
N GLU A 2 -21.49 -39.04 21.81
CA GLU A 2 -21.95 -38.20 20.69
C GLU A 2 -21.41 -36.75 20.54
N GLY A 3 -20.84 -36.50 19.35
CA GLY A 3 -20.29 -35.22 18.92
C GLY A 3 -18.97 -35.28 18.15
N ALA A 4 -18.42 -36.46 17.84
CA ALA A 4 -17.29 -36.58 16.92
C ALA A 4 -17.82 -36.57 15.47
N GLY A 5 -18.04 -35.37 14.92
CA GLY A 5 -18.31 -35.18 13.49
C GLY A 5 -17.02 -35.42 12.69
N SER A 6 -16.76 -36.68 12.36
CA SER A 6 -15.74 -37.06 11.39
C SER A 6 -16.10 -36.52 10.00
N TRP A 7 -15.13 -35.93 9.32
CA TRP A 7 -15.16 -35.48 7.92
C TRP A 7 -15.60 -36.56 6.91
N ASP A 8 -15.72 -37.83 7.35
CA ASP A 8 -16.22 -38.95 6.56
C ASP A 8 -17.77 -39.03 6.48
N ALA A 9 -18.52 -38.18 7.20
CA ALA A 9 -19.98 -38.27 7.29
C ALA A 9 -20.77 -37.33 6.37
N LEU A 10 -20.14 -36.65 5.40
CA LEU A 10 -20.88 -36.07 4.27
C LEU A 10 -21.11 -37.16 3.23
N GLU A 11 -22.13 -37.99 3.50
CA GLU A 11 -22.77 -38.83 2.48
C GLU A 11 -23.25 -37.91 1.34
N TRP A 12 -22.43 -37.74 0.31
CA TRP A 12 -22.77 -37.06 -0.95
C TRP A 12 -24.01 -37.67 -1.65
N THR A 13 -24.56 -38.75 -1.10
CA THR A 13 -25.70 -39.54 -1.56
C THR A 13 -27.05 -39.06 -1.00
N LYS A 14 -27.12 -38.11 -0.06
CA LYS A 14 -28.39 -37.62 0.53
C LYS A 14 -28.77 -36.18 0.19
N ILE A 15 -28.26 -35.62 -0.91
CA ILE A 15 -28.83 -34.41 -1.50
C ILE A 15 -29.42 -34.83 -2.84
N ASP A 16 -30.75 -34.94 -2.87
CA ASP A 16 -31.53 -35.20 -4.08
C ASP A 16 -31.04 -34.31 -5.24
N PRO A 17 -31.14 -34.79 -6.50
CA PRO A 17 -30.79 -33.97 -7.65
C PRO A 17 -31.81 -32.84 -7.76
N ILE A 18 -31.54 -31.71 -7.11
CA ILE A 18 -32.28 -30.48 -7.33
C ILE A 18 -31.85 -29.98 -8.72
N SER A 19 -32.52 -30.53 -9.74
CA SER A 19 -32.67 -29.92 -11.05
C SER A 19 -33.52 -28.67 -10.85
N ARG A 20 -32.87 -27.55 -10.54
CA ARG A 20 -33.56 -26.28 -10.46
C ARG A 20 -32.56 -25.24 -10.93
N SER A 21 -32.64 -24.93 -12.22
CA SER A 21 -32.27 -23.62 -12.73
C SER A 21 -33.11 -22.61 -11.96
N VAL A 22 -32.60 -22.13 -10.82
CA VAL A 22 -33.26 -21.09 -10.03
C VAL A 22 -32.55 -19.79 -10.37
N SER A 23 -32.95 -19.24 -11.51
CA SER A 23 -32.83 -17.80 -11.77
C SER A 23 -33.74 -17.08 -10.78
N LEU A 24 -33.31 -16.86 -9.53
CA LEU A 24 -34.11 -16.14 -8.51
C LEU A 24 -33.28 -15.81 -7.25
N VAL A 25 -32.06 -15.31 -7.41
CA VAL A 25 -31.48 -14.44 -6.37
C VAL A 25 -31.79 -13.02 -6.82
N LYS A 26 -32.65 -12.31 -6.08
CA LYS A 26 -32.68 -10.85 -6.18
C LYS A 26 -31.30 -10.38 -5.75
N CYS A 27 -30.50 -9.94 -6.71
CA CYS A 27 -29.14 -9.50 -6.53
C CYS A 27 -29.06 -8.10 -5.89
N ASP A 28 -29.92 -7.82 -4.91
CA ASP A 28 -30.05 -6.51 -4.25
C ASP A 28 -28.78 -6.15 -3.45
N PHE A 29 -27.86 -7.10 -3.27
CA PHE A 29 -26.56 -6.93 -2.62
C PHE A 29 -25.41 -6.61 -3.58
N LEU A 30 -25.64 -6.64 -4.90
CA LEU A 30 -24.66 -6.24 -5.89
C LEU A 30 -24.52 -4.72 -5.88
N LEU A 31 -23.29 -4.24 -6.04
CA LEU A 31 -23.02 -2.83 -6.20
C LEU A 31 -23.49 -2.32 -7.57
N GLU A 32 -23.57 -1.01 -7.73
CA GLU A 32 -23.86 -0.39 -9.03
C GLU A 32 -22.88 -0.90 -10.10
N ALA A 33 -23.41 -1.33 -11.25
CA ALA A 33 -22.64 -1.93 -12.36
C ALA A 33 -21.83 -3.20 -12.00
N GLU A 34 -22.09 -3.82 -10.84
CA GLU A 34 -21.55 -5.13 -10.50
C GLU A 34 -22.41 -6.23 -11.14
N GLU A 35 -21.77 -7.12 -11.89
CA GLU A 35 -22.44 -8.20 -12.63
C GLU A 35 -21.82 -9.55 -12.33
N VAL A 36 -22.66 -10.59 -12.22
CA VAL A 36 -22.20 -11.97 -12.01
C VAL A 36 -21.66 -12.54 -13.32
N VAL A 37 -20.43 -13.04 -13.29
CA VAL A 37 -19.71 -13.58 -14.46
C VAL A 37 -19.57 -15.10 -14.41
N ALA A 38 -19.60 -15.71 -13.22
CA ALA A 38 -19.59 -17.16 -13.06
C ALA A 38 -20.20 -17.58 -11.71
N GLU A 39 -20.79 -18.77 -11.69
CA GLU A 39 -21.48 -19.31 -10.51
C GLU A 39 -21.10 -20.76 -10.26
N GLY A 40 -21.04 -21.15 -8.99
CA GLY A 40 -20.84 -22.51 -8.55
C GLY A 40 -21.77 -22.85 -7.39
N TYR A 41 -22.58 -23.89 -7.56
CA TYR A 41 -23.61 -24.34 -6.61
C TYR A 41 -23.14 -25.57 -5.83
N GLY A 42 -23.51 -25.64 -4.56
CA GLY A 42 -23.16 -26.74 -3.66
C GLY A 42 -21.64 -26.83 -3.44
N VAL A 43 -21.00 -25.65 -3.34
CA VAL A 43 -19.58 -25.46 -3.03
C VAL A 43 -19.42 -25.34 -1.53
N VAL A 44 -18.39 -25.95 -0.97
CA VAL A 44 -18.10 -25.88 0.47
C VAL A 44 -16.98 -24.87 0.70
N LEU A 45 -17.20 -23.89 1.58
CA LEU A 45 -16.14 -23.04 2.13
C LEU A 45 -15.43 -23.82 3.23
N VAL A 46 -14.26 -24.39 2.89
CA VAL A 46 -13.54 -25.35 3.74
C VAL A 46 -13.13 -24.74 5.08
N ASN A 47 -12.82 -23.45 5.11
CA ASN A 47 -12.40 -22.74 6.33
C ASN A 47 -13.45 -22.78 7.46
N THR A 48 -14.74 -22.88 7.12
CA THR A 48 -15.86 -22.86 8.08
C THR A 48 -16.77 -24.08 7.96
N ASP A 49 -16.47 -25.01 7.04
CA ASP A 49 -17.31 -26.15 6.67
C ASP A 49 -18.74 -25.77 6.25
N GLU A 50 -18.91 -24.58 5.67
CA GLU A 50 -20.22 -24.10 5.22
C GLU A 50 -20.47 -24.44 3.75
N ALA A 51 -21.59 -25.08 3.46
CA ALA A 51 -22.07 -25.28 2.09
C ALA A 51 -22.80 -24.05 1.56
N GLY A 52 -22.60 -23.73 0.29
CA GLY A 52 -23.11 -22.52 -0.31
C GLY A 52 -22.96 -22.42 -1.83
N THR A 53 -23.24 -21.22 -2.32
CA THR A 53 -23.05 -20.83 -3.70
C THR A 53 -21.93 -19.80 -3.78
N VAL A 54 -20.93 -20.06 -4.63
CA VAL A 54 -19.88 -19.10 -4.95
C VAL A 54 -20.27 -18.35 -6.22
N LEU A 55 -20.26 -17.02 -6.14
CA LEU A 55 -20.46 -16.14 -7.28
C LEU A 55 -19.16 -15.39 -7.52
N VAL A 56 -18.71 -15.34 -8.78
CA VAL A 56 -17.65 -14.44 -9.22
C VAL A 56 -18.33 -13.32 -9.97
N THR A 57 -18.09 -12.08 -9.58
CA THR A 57 -18.57 -10.89 -10.30
C THR A 57 -17.41 -10.25 -11.06
N ASN A 58 -17.68 -9.15 -11.77
CA ASN A 58 -16.64 -8.27 -12.32
C ASN A 58 -15.85 -7.50 -11.24
N TYR A 59 -16.22 -7.60 -9.94
CA TYR A 59 -15.57 -6.88 -8.84
C TYR A 59 -15.03 -7.78 -7.73
N ARG A 60 -15.76 -8.82 -7.32
CA ARG A 60 -15.44 -9.66 -6.15
C ARG A 60 -15.92 -11.10 -6.30
N ILE A 61 -15.41 -11.94 -5.41
CA ILE A 61 -16.02 -13.23 -5.06
C ILE A 61 -17.07 -12.94 -3.99
N LEU A 62 -18.22 -13.59 -4.09
CA LEU A 62 -19.25 -13.66 -3.07
C LEU A 62 -19.52 -15.12 -2.72
N PHE A 63 -19.67 -15.41 -1.43
CA PHE A 63 -20.09 -16.73 -0.97
C PHE A 63 -21.41 -16.61 -0.21
N LEU A 64 -22.45 -17.25 -0.74
CA LEU A 64 -23.78 -17.26 -0.17
C LEU A 64 -24.02 -18.59 0.55
N SER A 65 -24.33 -18.54 1.83
CA SER A 65 -24.68 -19.74 2.60
C SER A 65 -25.96 -20.40 2.05
N GLU A 66 -25.95 -21.71 1.83
CA GLU A 66 -27.13 -22.43 1.33
C GLU A 66 -28.27 -22.46 2.35
N GLY A 67 -27.94 -22.49 3.64
CA GLY A 67 -28.91 -22.53 4.74
C GLY A 67 -29.54 -21.16 5.02
N THR A 68 -28.73 -20.13 5.26
CA THR A 68 -29.22 -18.81 5.68
C THR A 68 -29.49 -17.86 4.51
N ARG A 69 -28.93 -18.15 3.32
CA ARG A 69 -28.88 -17.24 2.16
C ARG A 69 -28.19 -15.91 2.42
N ASN A 70 -27.48 -15.77 3.54
CA ASN A 70 -26.67 -14.60 3.83
C ASN A 70 -25.31 -14.67 3.15
N ILE A 71 -24.73 -13.50 2.87
CA ILE A 71 -23.35 -13.37 2.42
C ILE A 71 -22.43 -13.69 3.59
N ILE A 72 -21.48 -14.60 3.36
CA ILE A 72 -20.43 -14.91 4.32
C ILE A 72 -19.24 -13.97 4.08
N PRO A 73 -18.89 -13.09 5.04
CA PRO A 73 -17.81 -12.12 4.86
C PRO A 73 -16.46 -12.76 4.55
N LEU A 74 -16.13 -13.88 5.21
CA LEU A 74 -14.88 -14.60 4.99
C LEU A 74 -14.72 -15.02 3.52
N GLY A 75 -15.78 -15.54 2.90
CA GLY A 75 -15.81 -15.95 1.50
C GLY A 75 -16.03 -14.81 0.50
N THR A 76 -16.09 -13.56 0.96
CA THR A 76 -16.34 -12.37 0.12
C THR A 76 -15.07 -11.55 -0.06
N VAL A 77 -14.47 -11.60 -1.25
CA VAL A 77 -13.14 -11.03 -1.50
C VAL A 77 -13.12 -10.22 -2.80
N PRO A 78 -12.81 -8.91 -2.78
CA PRO A 78 -12.57 -8.14 -3.99
C PRO A 78 -11.47 -8.76 -4.85
N LEU A 79 -11.68 -8.83 -6.16
CA LEU A 79 -10.76 -9.50 -7.08
C LEU A 79 -9.37 -8.86 -7.08
N ALA A 80 -9.30 -7.53 -6.95
CA ALA A 80 -8.03 -6.81 -6.84
C ALA A 80 -7.22 -7.15 -5.57
N THR A 81 -7.89 -7.63 -4.52
CA THR A 81 -7.27 -8.06 -3.27
C THR A 81 -6.64 -9.45 -3.38
N ILE A 82 -7.01 -10.24 -4.40
CA ILE A 82 -6.47 -11.58 -4.62
C ILE A 82 -5.01 -11.49 -5.09
N GLU A 83 -4.10 -12.09 -4.33
CA GLU A 83 -2.68 -12.17 -4.65
C GLU A 83 -2.36 -13.42 -5.49
N LYS A 84 -2.92 -14.56 -5.11
CA LYS A 84 -2.63 -15.86 -5.72
C LYS A 84 -3.85 -16.78 -5.72
N ILE A 85 -3.99 -17.56 -6.78
CA ILE A 85 -5.02 -18.59 -6.92
C ILE A 85 -4.32 -19.93 -7.16
N GLY A 86 -4.67 -20.96 -6.39
CA GLY A 86 -4.09 -22.29 -6.45
C GLY A 86 -5.14 -23.39 -6.67
N LYS A 87 -4.85 -24.36 -7.55
CA LYS A 87 -5.65 -25.59 -7.65
C LYS A 87 -4.98 -26.67 -6.79
N ILE A 88 -5.71 -27.19 -5.82
CA ILE A 88 -5.25 -28.31 -4.98
C ILE A 88 -6.11 -29.54 -5.30
N ALA A 89 -5.47 -30.71 -5.37
CA ALA A 89 -6.15 -31.98 -5.56
C ALA A 89 -5.71 -32.95 -4.46
N VAL A 90 -6.57 -33.16 -3.47
CA VAL A 90 -6.29 -34.10 -2.38
C VAL A 90 -6.85 -35.46 -2.78
N LYS A 91 -5.99 -36.49 -2.79
CA LYS A 91 -6.43 -37.88 -2.91
C LYS A 91 -6.74 -38.38 -1.50
N GLY A 92 -7.95 -38.88 -1.27
CA GLY A 92 -8.31 -39.45 0.04
C GLY A 92 -7.41 -40.63 0.39
N GLN A 93 -7.07 -40.78 1.68
CA GLN A 93 -6.40 -42.00 2.14
C GLN A 93 -7.35 -43.20 1.96
N PRO A 94 -6.85 -44.35 1.48
CA PRO A 94 -7.67 -45.55 1.39
C PRO A 94 -7.94 -46.08 2.80
N VAL A 95 -9.21 -46.07 3.21
CA VAL A 95 -9.65 -46.71 4.45
C VAL A 95 -9.61 -48.24 4.24
N PRO A 96 -8.92 -49.02 5.08
CA PRO A 96 -8.90 -50.47 4.96
C PRO A 96 -10.24 -51.01 5.49
N ARG A 97 -11.25 -51.05 4.60
CA ARG A 97 -12.43 -51.98 4.59
C ARG A 97 -13.59 -51.56 3.65
N GLN A 98 -13.44 -50.53 2.80
CA GLN A 98 -14.39 -50.28 1.70
C GLN A 98 -13.69 -50.05 0.36
N PRO A 99 -13.93 -50.89 -0.67
CA PRO A 99 -13.38 -50.68 -2.00
C PRO A 99 -14.36 -49.87 -2.87
N GLU A 100 -14.71 -48.65 -2.48
CA GLU A 100 -15.37 -47.71 -3.41
C GLU A 100 -14.80 -46.29 -3.30
N LYS A 101 -14.20 -45.86 -4.42
CA LYS A 101 -13.90 -44.50 -4.89
C LYS A 101 -14.24 -43.36 -3.92
N ASN A 102 -13.38 -43.05 -2.96
CA ASN A 102 -13.36 -41.69 -2.39
C ASN A 102 -12.94 -40.72 -3.50
N PRO A 103 -13.85 -39.89 -4.04
CA PRO A 103 -13.53 -39.08 -5.18
C PRO A 103 -12.55 -38.00 -4.75
N SER A 104 -11.41 -37.89 -5.45
CA SER A 104 -10.38 -36.90 -5.15
C SER A 104 -10.99 -35.51 -5.00
N GLN A 105 -10.81 -34.88 -3.84
CA GLN A 105 -11.34 -33.56 -3.55
C GLN A 105 -10.72 -32.55 -4.51
N ARG A 106 -11.57 -31.64 -5.01
CA ARG A 106 -11.21 -30.64 -6.01
C ARG A 106 -11.26 -29.28 -5.32
N LEU A 107 -10.13 -28.87 -4.75
CA LEU A 107 -10.02 -27.64 -3.99
C LEU A 107 -9.51 -26.49 -4.86
N LEU A 108 -9.93 -25.27 -4.51
CA LEU A 108 -9.49 -24.01 -5.07
C LEU A 108 -9.09 -23.09 -3.91
N GLN A 109 -7.81 -22.78 -3.80
CA GLN A 109 -7.28 -21.86 -2.80
C GLN A 109 -7.18 -20.46 -3.40
N VAL A 110 -7.62 -19.46 -2.64
CA VAL A 110 -7.47 -18.04 -2.95
C VAL A 110 -6.73 -17.39 -1.78
N ILE A 111 -5.62 -16.74 -2.09
CA ILE A 111 -4.77 -16.05 -1.12
C ILE A 111 -4.94 -14.55 -1.35
N GLY A 112 -5.38 -13.84 -0.32
CA GLY A 112 -5.62 -12.40 -0.34
C GLY A 112 -4.47 -11.60 0.27
N LYS A 113 -4.30 -10.36 -0.20
CA LYS A 113 -3.40 -9.34 0.38
C LYS A 113 -3.86 -8.84 1.75
N ASP A 114 -5.06 -9.22 2.13
CA ASP A 114 -5.83 -8.75 3.29
C ASP A 114 -5.85 -9.79 4.43
N MET A 115 -4.80 -10.60 4.48
CA MET A 115 -4.50 -11.67 5.44
C MET A 115 -5.32 -12.96 5.29
N ARG A 116 -6.21 -13.08 4.28
CA ARG A 116 -7.02 -14.28 4.07
C ARG A 116 -6.32 -15.36 3.25
N ILE A 117 -6.53 -16.61 3.65
CA ILE A 117 -6.32 -17.80 2.80
C ILE A 117 -7.64 -18.58 2.83
N ILE A 118 -8.41 -18.52 1.75
CA ILE A 118 -9.71 -19.19 1.65
C ILE A 118 -9.63 -20.37 0.70
N VAL A 119 -10.36 -21.45 1.02
CA VAL A 119 -10.38 -22.67 0.21
C VAL A 119 -11.83 -23.08 -0.08
N PHE A 120 -12.12 -23.23 -1.37
CA PHE A 120 -13.40 -23.71 -1.87
C PHE A 120 -13.28 -25.16 -2.31
N GLY A 121 -14.12 -26.02 -1.74
CA GLY A 121 -14.30 -27.42 -2.11
C GLY A 121 -15.41 -27.62 -3.13
N PHE A 122 -15.08 -28.24 -4.26
CA PHE A 122 -16.05 -28.50 -5.34
C PHE A 122 -16.38 -29.98 -5.46
N ARG A 123 -17.64 -30.26 -5.81
CA ARG A 123 -18.12 -31.61 -6.15
C ARG A 123 -17.28 -32.21 -7.29
N PRO A 124 -16.72 -33.42 -7.09
CA PRO A 124 -16.01 -34.15 -8.13
C PRO A 124 -16.89 -34.39 -9.37
N ARG A 125 -16.26 -34.53 -10.54
CA ARG A 125 -16.92 -34.74 -11.85
C ARG A 125 -17.81 -33.59 -12.36
N THR A 126 -17.82 -32.43 -11.70
CA THR A 126 -18.43 -31.20 -12.22
C THR A 126 -17.42 -30.33 -13.00
N LYS A 127 -17.92 -29.47 -13.89
CA LYS A 127 -17.09 -28.44 -14.57
C LYS A 127 -16.98 -27.13 -13.75
N GLN A 128 -17.66 -27.02 -12.62
CA GLN A 128 -17.79 -25.78 -11.84
C GLN A 128 -16.44 -25.22 -11.37
N ARG A 129 -15.55 -26.04 -10.78
CA ARG A 129 -14.21 -25.57 -10.35
C ARG A 129 -13.41 -24.95 -11.50
N ARG A 130 -13.52 -25.53 -12.70
CA ARG A 130 -12.82 -25.02 -13.88
C ARG A 130 -13.42 -23.68 -14.30
N ALA A 131 -14.75 -23.59 -14.39
CA ALA A 131 -15.43 -22.34 -14.73
C ALA A 131 -15.09 -21.20 -13.75
N ILE A 132 -15.16 -21.46 -12.44
CA ILE A 132 -14.80 -20.46 -11.41
C ILE A 132 -13.33 -20.08 -11.51
N PHE A 133 -12.41 -21.05 -11.62
CA PHE A 133 -10.98 -20.73 -11.74
C PHE A 133 -10.67 -19.90 -12.99
N ASP A 134 -11.26 -20.26 -14.14
CA ASP A 134 -11.01 -19.57 -15.40
C ASP A 134 -11.59 -18.14 -15.35
N ALA A 135 -12.76 -17.96 -14.71
CA ALA A 135 -13.32 -16.64 -14.43
C ALA A 135 -12.39 -15.81 -13.51
N LEU A 136 -11.95 -16.37 -12.39
CA LEU A 136 -11.03 -15.67 -11.49
C LEU A 136 -9.73 -15.29 -12.19
N LEU A 137 -9.14 -16.18 -12.99
CA LEU A 137 -7.91 -15.87 -13.71
C LEU A 137 -8.09 -14.71 -14.70
N ARG A 138 -9.25 -14.64 -15.36
CA ARG A 138 -9.59 -13.57 -16.30
C ARG A 138 -9.80 -12.22 -15.61
N TRP A 139 -10.51 -12.20 -14.47
CA TRP A 139 -10.95 -10.95 -13.84
C TRP A 139 -10.02 -10.44 -12.73
N THR A 140 -9.18 -11.28 -12.14
CA THR A 140 -8.12 -10.82 -11.19
C THR A 140 -6.91 -10.22 -11.89
N LYS A 141 -6.74 -10.50 -13.18
CA LYS A 141 -5.63 -9.98 -14.01
C LYS A 141 -6.19 -9.29 -15.26
N PRO A 142 -6.85 -8.13 -15.09
CA PRO A 142 -7.35 -7.36 -16.22
C PRO A 142 -6.22 -7.02 -17.21
N ALA A 143 -6.56 -6.93 -18.50
CA ALA A 143 -5.58 -6.69 -19.55
C ALA A 143 -5.12 -5.23 -19.56
N GLY A 144 -6.05 -4.31 -19.30
CA GLY A 144 -5.80 -2.88 -19.17
C GLY A 144 -6.25 -2.31 -17.84
N LEU A 145 -5.80 -1.09 -17.55
CA LEU A 145 -6.24 -0.32 -16.40
C LEU A 145 -7.76 -0.09 -16.42
N TRP A 146 -8.31 0.19 -17.59
CA TRP A 146 -9.73 0.51 -17.83
C TRP A 146 -10.68 -0.67 -17.60
N ASP A 147 -10.17 -1.90 -17.54
CA ASP A 147 -10.96 -3.10 -17.24
C ASP A 147 -11.23 -3.26 -15.74
N LEU A 148 -10.63 -2.41 -14.88
CA LEU A 148 -10.88 -2.43 -13.44
C LEU A 148 -12.30 -1.92 -13.14
N TYR A 149 -12.93 -2.53 -12.14
CA TYR A 149 -14.27 -2.17 -11.67
C TYR A 149 -14.42 -0.67 -11.35
N ALA A 150 -13.37 0.00 -10.86
CA ALA A 150 -13.39 1.44 -10.59
C ALA A 150 -13.84 2.30 -11.79
N PHE A 151 -13.55 1.88 -13.02
CA PHE A 151 -13.98 2.58 -14.24
C PHE A 151 -15.41 2.19 -14.65
N VAL A 152 -15.81 0.95 -14.36
CA VAL A 152 -17.16 0.45 -14.64
C VAL A 152 -18.20 1.11 -13.72
N SER A 153 -17.88 1.24 -12.43
CA SER A 153 -18.77 1.91 -11.45
C SER A 153 -18.92 3.42 -11.69
N GLY A 154 -17.99 4.04 -12.40
CA GLY A 154 -18.02 5.48 -12.69
C GLY A 154 -17.94 6.40 -11.45
N PRO A 155 -18.16 7.71 -11.64
CA PRO A 155 -18.09 8.73 -10.59
C PRO A 155 -19.46 9.12 -9.99
N SER A 156 -20.58 8.51 -10.43
CA SER A 156 -21.96 9.01 -10.28
C SER A 156 -22.33 9.38 -8.83
N GLU A 157 -21.97 8.55 -7.84
CA GLU A 157 -22.30 8.81 -6.43
C GLU A 157 -21.21 9.57 -5.67
N PHE A 158 -19.93 9.27 -5.90
CA PHE A 158 -18.82 9.77 -5.07
C PHE A 158 -17.83 10.60 -5.89
N ARG A 159 -18.18 11.86 -6.16
CA ARG A 159 -17.37 12.74 -7.00
C ARG A 159 -16.04 13.13 -6.35
N ASN A 160 -15.01 13.25 -7.19
CA ASN A 160 -13.67 13.65 -6.76
C ASN A 160 -13.50 15.17 -6.87
N THR A 161 -13.07 15.83 -5.79
CA THR A 161 -12.46 17.16 -5.93
C THR A 161 -11.08 17.02 -6.58
N ASN A 162 -10.62 18.00 -7.35
CA ASN A 162 -9.35 17.84 -8.06
C ASN A 162 -8.17 17.66 -7.07
N PRO A 163 -7.41 16.54 -7.13
CA PRO A 163 -6.28 16.28 -6.23
C PRO A 163 -5.23 17.41 -6.21
N LYS A 164 -5.00 18.09 -7.34
CA LYS A 164 -4.05 19.22 -7.43
C LYS A 164 -4.45 20.37 -6.51
N LEU A 165 -5.76 20.65 -6.39
CA LEU A 165 -6.26 21.70 -5.51
C LEU A 165 -6.06 21.33 -4.04
N ARG A 166 -6.28 20.06 -3.69
CA ARG A 166 -6.02 19.57 -2.32
C ARG A 166 -4.54 19.70 -1.96
N LEU A 167 -3.64 19.34 -2.89
CA LEU A 167 -2.20 19.49 -2.71
C LEU A 167 -1.78 20.95 -2.50
N LEU A 168 -2.28 21.87 -3.32
CA LEU A 168 -1.94 23.29 -3.19
C LEU A 168 -2.46 23.90 -1.89
N ASN A 169 -3.68 23.57 -1.48
CA ASN A 169 -4.21 24.00 -0.18
C ASN A 169 -3.32 23.54 0.97
N GLU A 170 -2.79 22.32 0.89
CA GLU A 170 -1.85 21.80 1.87
C GLU A 170 -0.50 22.54 1.83
N TYR A 171 0.04 22.83 0.65
CA TYR A 171 1.27 23.62 0.53
C TYR A 171 1.11 25.04 1.09
N PHE A 172 -0.01 25.70 0.78
CA PHE A 172 -0.33 27.02 1.36
C PHE A 172 -0.39 26.96 2.89
N ARG A 173 -0.93 25.87 3.46
CA ARG A 173 -0.93 25.65 4.92
C ARG A 173 0.50 25.53 5.47
N LEU A 174 1.34 24.71 4.84
CA LEU A 174 2.72 24.43 5.27
C LEU A 174 3.63 25.67 5.25
N ILE A 175 3.48 26.54 4.25
CA ILE A 175 4.29 27.77 4.16
C ILE A 175 3.69 28.97 4.93
N GLY A 176 2.58 28.78 5.65
CA GLY A 176 1.92 29.81 6.45
C GLY A 176 1.00 30.76 5.67
N ARG A 177 0.64 30.43 4.42
CA ARG A 177 -0.24 31.21 3.53
C ARG A 177 -1.71 30.75 3.59
N ARG A 178 -2.25 30.53 4.79
CA ARG A 178 -3.61 29.96 4.99
C ARG A 178 -4.77 30.78 4.41
N SER A 179 -4.56 32.05 4.09
CA SER A 179 -5.55 32.90 3.42
C SER A 179 -5.74 32.53 1.94
N HIS A 180 -4.75 31.87 1.33
CA HIS A 180 -4.84 31.45 -0.06
C HIS A 180 -5.70 30.18 -0.15
N ARG A 181 -6.51 30.11 -1.20
CA ARG A 181 -7.33 28.94 -1.55
C ARG A 181 -6.99 28.55 -2.96
N ALA A 182 -6.72 27.27 -3.18
CA ALA A 182 -6.46 26.75 -4.50
C ALA A 182 -7.72 26.82 -5.37
N SER A 183 -7.56 27.26 -6.61
CA SER A 183 -8.58 27.24 -7.66
C SER A 183 -7.96 26.69 -8.95
N MET A 184 -8.79 26.26 -9.89
CA MET A 184 -8.30 25.80 -11.20
C MET A 184 -7.57 26.91 -11.95
N SER A 185 -8.05 28.15 -11.89
CA SER A 185 -7.37 29.31 -12.49
C SER A 185 -5.95 29.50 -11.94
N ILE A 186 -5.74 29.27 -10.64
CA ILE A 186 -4.41 29.36 -10.02
C ILE A 186 -3.47 28.29 -10.59
N VAL A 187 -3.98 27.09 -10.87
CA VAL A 187 -3.22 25.98 -11.44
C VAL A 187 -2.86 26.26 -12.90
N GLU A 188 -3.82 26.72 -13.70
CA GLU A 188 -3.67 26.98 -15.14
C GLU A 188 -2.69 28.13 -15.42
N ASP A 189 -2.78 29.22 -14.65
CA ASP A 189 -1.92 30.39 -14.81
C ASP A 189 -0.57 30.26 -14.07
N CYS A 190 -0.30 29.12 -13.42
CA CYS A 190 0.87 28.91 -12.56
C CYS A 190 1.06 29.97 -11.45
N SER A 191 -0.01 30.65 -11.03
CA SER A 191 0.03 31.71 -10.01
C SER A 191 0.13 31.19 -8.58
N PHE A 192 0.23 29.86 -8.40
CA PHE A 192 0.53 29.21 -7.11
C PHE A 192 1.98 29.40 -6.64
N THR A 193 2.84 30.08 -7.41
CA THR A 193 4.26 30.32 -7.13
C THR A 193 4.50 31.35 -6.02
N VAL A 194 3.88 31.12 -4.86
CA VAL A 194 3.99 31.94 -3.66
C VAL A 194 5.07 31.42 -2.71
N GLY A 195 5.55 32.27 -1.81
CA GLY A 195 6.53 31.89 -0.79
C GLY A 195 6.43 32.70 0.49
N ASN A 196 7.18 32.28 1.50
CA ASN A 196 7.45 33.05 2.71
C ASN A 196 8.89 33.61 2.66
N GLU A 197 9.53 33.84 3.80
CA GLU A 197 10.91 34.35 3.85
C GLU A 197 11.95 33.29 3.45
N LEU A 198 11.66 32.01 3.71
CA LEU A 198 12.61 30.91 3.57
C LEU A 198 12.30 29.98 2.39
N TRP A 199 11.01 29.75 2.13
CA TRP A 199 10.51 28.70 1.23
C TRP A 199 9.58 29.28 0.16
N ARG A 200 9.61 28.70 -1.04
CA ARG A 200 8.71 29.03 -2.15
C ARG A 200 8.13 27.77 -2.79
N ILE A 201 6.94 27.89 -3.37
CA ILE A 201 6.37 26.88 -4.25
C ILE A 201 6.91 27.16 -5.66
N SER A 202 7.58 26.17 -6.23
CA SER A 202 8.10 26.21 -7.60
C SER A 202 7.14 25.51 -8.57
N SER A 203 7.01 26.08 -9.77
CA SER A 203 6.33 25.50 -10.93
C SER A 203 7.27 24.74 -11.87
N VAL A 204 8.54 24.52 -11.49
CA VAL A 204 9.56 23.86 -12.32
C VAL A 204 9.14 22.48 -12.85
N ASN A 205 8.22 21.81 -12.16
CA ASN A 205 7.68 20.51 -12.55
C ASN A 205 6.22 20.54 -13.00
N ALA A 206 5.67 21.71 -13.36
CA ALA A 206 4.23 21.88 -13.66
C ALA A 206 3.71 20.95 -14.77
N ASN A 207 4.58 20.62 -15.73
CA ASN A 207 4.30 19.70 -16.85
C ASN A 207 4.91 18.30 -16.65
N TYR A 208 5.47 18.01 -15.46
CA TYR A 208 6.16 16.77 -15.12
C TYR A 208 7.40 16.43 -15.97
N SER A 209 7.99 17.40 -16.69
CA SER A 209 9.14 17.13 -17.55
C SER A 209 10.42 16.91 -16.74
N LEU A 210 10.56 17.60 -15.61
CA LEU A 210 11.76 17.49 -14.77
C LEU A 210 11.79 16.18 -13.98
N CYS A 211 10.67 15.83 -13.34
CA CYS A 211 10.52 14.57 -12.64
C CYS A 211 9.09 14.05 -12.78
N GLN A 212 8.94 13.00 -13.59
CA GLN A 212 7.62 12.42 -13.92
C GLN A 212 6.91 11.77 -12.72
N THR A 213 7.65 11.52 -11.64
CA THR A 213 7.14 10.84 -10.43
C THR A 213 7.00 11.79 -9.24
N TYR A 214 7.27 13.08 -9.43
CA TYR A 214 6.99 14.14 -8.46
C TYR A 214 5.69 14.86 -8.80
N PRO A 215 5.10 15.56 -7.82
CA PRO A 215 3.94 16.41 -8.08
C PRO A 215 4.29 17.58 -8.98
N PHE A 216 3.26 18.18 -9.57
CA PHE A 216 3.39 19.34 -10.47
C PHE A 216 3.97 20.59 -9.77
N ALA A 217 3.70 20.75 -8.47
CA ALA A 217 4.19 21.84 -7.65
C ALA A 217 5.11 21.30 -6.55
N LEU A 218 6.18 22.04 -6.22
CA LEU A 218 7.21 21.59 -5.28
C LEU A 218 7.63 22.71 -4.34
N ILE A 219 7.71 22.43 -3.03
CA ILE A 219 8.25 23.40 -2.05
C ILE A 219 9.78 23.28 -2.04
N VAL A 220 10.45 24.41 -2.27
CA VAL A 220 11.91 24.49 -2.38
C VAL A 220 12.46 25.71 -1.61
N PRO A 221 13.77 25.76 -1.30
CA PRO A 221 14.40 26.95 -0.77
C PRO A 221 14.19 28.18 -1.65
N LYS A 222 13.78 29.30 -1.06
CA LYS A 222 13.54 30.56 -1.78
C LYS A 222 14.81 31.10 -2.44
N SER A 223 15.97 30.81 -1.86
CA SER A 223 17.29 31.23 -2.37
C SER A 223 17.79 30.45 -3.58
N ILE A 224 17.10 29.39 -4.00
CA ILE A 224 17.51 28.54 -5.12
C ILE A 224 16.59 28.81 -6.31
N SER A 225 17.15 29.02 -7.50
CA SER A 225 16.38 29.24 -8.74
C SER A 225 15.91 27.92 -9.38
N ASP A 226 14.97 27.99 -10.33
CA ASP A 226 14.48 26.80 -11.04
C ASP A 226 15.54 26.21 -11.98
N GLU A 227 16.45 27.03 -12.53
CA GLU A 227 17.61 26.59 -13.33
C GLU A 227 18.62 25.82 -12.48
N GLU A 228 18.87 26.26 -11.25
CA GLU A 228 19.72 25.55 -10.30
C GLU A 228 19.12 24.20 -9.91
N ILE A 229 17.79 24.14 -9.72
CA ILE A 229 17.07 22.89 -9.48
C ILE A 229 17.22 21.92 -10.66
N LEU A 230 17.08 22.40 -11.90
CA LEU A 230 17.26 21.59 -13.10
C LEU A 230 18.66 20.97 -13.19
N GLN A 231 19.69 21.71 -12.77
CA GLN A 231 21.06 21.17 -12.73
C GLN A 231 21.24 20.15 -11.61
N ALA A 232 20.68 20.42 -10.42
CA ALA A 232 20.75 19.52 -9.28
C ALA A 232 20.01 18.20 -9.53
N SER A 233 18.87 18.22 -10.24
CA SER A 233 18.06 17.03 -10.50
C SER A 233 18.79 15.94 -11.28
N ASN A 234 19.72 16.32 -12.16
CA ASN A 234 20.51 15.35 -12.94
C ASN A 234 21.41 14.48 -12.06
N PHE A 235 21.72 14.92 -10.84
CA PHE A 235 22.53 14.17 -9.89
C PHE A 235 21.72 13.23 -8.99
N ARG A 236 20.39 13.25 -9.09
CA ARG A 236 19.50 12.45 -8.24
C ARG A 236 18.80 11.40 -9.06
N ALA A 237 18.75 10.16 -8.57
CA ALA A 237 18.13 9.06 -9.30
C ALA A 237 16.69 9.41 -9.71
N ARG A 238 16.36 9.23 -10.99
CA ARG A 238 15.04 9.56 -11.59
C ARG A 238 14.65 11.05 -11.51
N GLY A 239 15.62 11.95 -11.32
CA GLY A 239 15.35 13.37 -11.19
C GLY A 239 14.62 13.74 -9.91
N ARG A 240 14.59 12.88 -8.88
CA ARG A 240 13.88 13.11 -7.61
C ARG A 240 14.78 13.89 -6.64
N PHE A 241 14.97 15.17 -6.95
CA PHE A 241 15.83 16.09 -6.21
C PHE A 241 15.27 16.46 -4.83
N PRO A 242 16.11 16.94 -3.90
CA PRO A 242 15.67 17.40 -2.58
C PRO A 242 14.53 18.43 -2.64
N VAL A 243 13.38 18.08 -2.07
CA VAL A 243 12.19 18.95 -1.95
C VAL A 243 11.58 18.84 -0.57
N ILE A 244 10.96 19.93 -0.11
CA ILE A 244 10.39 20.04 1.23
C ILE A 244 8.99 19.41 1.25
N THR A 245 8.74 18.55 2.23
CA THR A 245 7.42 17.93 2.43
C THR A 245 6.72 18.41 3.71
N TRP A 246 7.46 18.98 4.66
CA TRP A 246 6.89 19.60 5.85
C TRP A 246 7.77 20.75 6.37
N CYS A 247 7.14 21.80 6.91
CA CYS A 247 7.80 22.98 7.45
C CYS A 247 7.34 23.25 8.88
N HIS A 248 8.30 23.43 9.80
CA HIS A 248 8.00 23.83 11.17
C HIS A 248 7.55 25.31 11.19
N PRO A 249 6.35 25.63 11.69
CA PRO A 249 5.79 26.98 11.59
C PRO A 249 6.55 28.03 12.41
N GLY A 250 7.13 27.64 13.55
CA GLY A 250 7.94 28.54 14.40
C GLY A 250 9.41 28.63 13.98
N THR A 251 10.14 27.51 14.05
CA THR A 251 11.60 27.50 13.88
C THR A 251 12.07 27.59 12.42
N GLY A 252 11.19 27.34 11.45
CA GLY A 252 11.54 27.21 10.04
C GLY A 252 12.28 25.92 9.69
N ALA A 253 12.50 24.98 10.62
CA ALA A 253 13.08 23.68 10.31
C ALA A 253 12.22 22.91 9.29
N VAL A 254 12.85 22.13 8.40
CA VAL A 254 12.14 21.40 7.35
C VAL A 254 12.42 19.91 7.39
N LEU A 255 11.41 19.15 6.98
CA LEU A 255 11.56 17.78 6.56
C LEU A 255 11.53 17.75 5.03
N ALA A 256 12.61 17.29 4.42
CA ALA A 256 12.79 17.18 2.99
C ALA A 256 12.93 15.71 2.56
N ARG A 257 12.68 15.46 1.28
CA ARG A 257 12.77 14.12 0.69
C ARG A 257 13.44 14.15 -0.68
N SER A 258 14.11 13.06 -1.03
CA SER A 258 14.72 12.86 -2.36
C SER A 258 14.90 11.37 -2.68
N SER A 259 15.45 11.07 -3.85
CA SER A 259 16.12 9.79 -4.13
C SER A 259 17.61 9.86 -3.79
N GLN A 260 18.32 8.74 -3.94
CA GLN A 260 19.76 8.68 -3.75
C GLN A 260 20.53 9.56 -4.74
N PRO A 261 21.70 10.11 -4.33
CA PRO A 261 22.63 10.75 -5.25
C PRO A 261 23.27 9.73 -6.21
N LEU A 262 23.65 10.18 -7.40
CA LEU A 262 24.33 9.41 -8.43
C LEU A 262 25.84 9.62 -8.34
N VAL A 263 26.47 9.11 -7.28
CA VAL A 263 27.91 9.32 -7.01
C VAL A 263 28.84 8.52 -7.94
N GLY A 264 28.28 7.75 -8.87
CA GLY A 264 29.02 6.95 -9.85
C GLY A 264 29.67 5.70 -9.26
N LEU A 265 30.16 4.81 -10.13
CA LEU A 265 30.73 3.51 -9.73
C LEU A 265 31.93 3.65 -8.78
N MET A 266 32.72 4.71 -8.96
CA MET A 266 33.87 5.04 -8.12
C MET A 266 33.50 5.83 -6.86
N MET A 267 32.21 6.14 -6.65
CA MET A 267 31.66 6.90 -5.51
C MET A 267 32.35 8.25 -5.27
N ASN A 268 32.80 8.91 -6.33
CA ASN A 268 33.55 10.16 -6.29
C ASN A 268 32.94 11.27 -7.16
N VAL A 269 31.84 10.99 -7.87
CA VAL A 269 31.12 12.02 -8.65
C VAL A 269 30.38 12.92 -7.68
N ARG A 270 30.49 14.23 -7.93
CA ARG A 270 29.89 15.28 -7.12
C ARG A 270 29.05 16.22 -7.96
N SER A 271 28.14 16.92 -7.32
CA SER A 271 27.36 17.99 -7.93
C SER A 271 27.34 19.19 -7.01
N ASN A 272 28.03 20.26 -7.40
CA ASN A 272 28.04 21.52 -6.65
C ASN A 272 26.62 22.09 -6.50
N MET A 273 25.74 21.85 -7.48
CA MET A 273 24.38 22.36 -7.42
C MET A 273 23.47 21.54 -6.50
N ASP A 274 23.66 20.21 -6.42
CA ASP A 274 22.98 19.40 -5.40
C ASP A 274 23.48 19.75 -4.00
N GLU A 275 24.81 19.89 -3.83
CA GLU A 275 25.41 20.34 -2.57
C GLU A 275 24.87 21.70 -2.14
N LYS A 276 24.73 22.66 -3.08
CA LYS A 276 24.12 23.98 -2.83
C LYS A 276 22.64 23.87 -2.45
N LEU A 277 21.86 23.05 -3.16
CA LEU A 277 20.43 22.83 -2.88
C LEU A 277 20.22 22.22 -1.48
N VAL A 278 20.98 21.17 -1.13
CA VAL A 278 20.92 20.52 0.18
C VAL A 278 21.36 21.49 1.29
N SER A 279 22.43 22.24 1.06
CA SER A 279 22.94 23.29 1.94
C SER A 279 21.90 24.39 2.20
N ALA A 280 21.05 24.72 1.23
CA ALA A 280 19.99 25.72 1.36
C ALA A 280 18.81 25.28 2.25
N LEU A 281 18.69 23.98 2.58
CA LEU A 281 17.76 23.50 3.61
C LEU A 281 18.17 23.98 5.01
N CYS A 282 19.46 24.27 5.23
CA CYS A 282 20.02 24.77 6.48
C CYS A 282 19.89 26.29 6.57
N SER A 283 18.66 26.83 6.51
CA SER A 283 18.45 28.27 6.77
C SER A 283 18.84 28.67 8.19
N ASN A 284 19.15 29.95 8.40
CA ASN A 284 19.48 30.49 9.71
C ASN A 284 18.36 30.22 10.71
N LEU A 285 18.71 29.95 11.98
CA LEU A 285 17.72 29.92 13.05
C LEU A 285 17.09 31.30 13.21
N SER A 286 15.77 31.36 13.23
CA SER A 286 15.03 32.58 13.56
C SER A 286 15.50 33.12 14.93
N GLY A 287 16.05 34.33 14.95
CA GLY A 287 16.38 35.04 16.20
C GLY A 287 17.79 34.82 16.77
N VAL A 288 18.65 34.01 16.15
CA VAL A 288 20.06 33.87 16.58
C VAL A 288 20.99 34.21 15.41
N MET A 289 21.58 35.41 15.44
CA MET A 289 22.57 35.82 14.45
C MET A 289 23.79 34.89 14.52
N GLY A 290 24.12 34.26 13.39
CA GLY A 290 25.40 33.55 13.20
C GLY A 290 25.39 32.03 13.41
N THR A 291 24.35 31.42 14.00
CA THR A 291 24.27 29.95 14.13
C THR A 291 23.39 29.33 13.05
N ARG A 292 24.02 28.56 12.18
CA ARG A 292 23.37 27.76 11.14
C ARG A 292 22.68 26.54 11.73
N ARG A 293 21.48 26.21 11.21
CA ARG A 293 20.73 25.03 11.62
C ARG A 293 21.48 23.74 11.27
N LYS A 294 21.44 22.74 12.17
CA LYS A 294 21.94 21.39 11.89
C LYS A 294 21.13 20.72 10.77
N LEU A 295 21.82 19.95 9.93
CA LEU A 295 21.20 19.11 8.90
C LEU A 295 21.57 17.64 9.09
N TYR A 296 20.53 16.81 9.09
CA TYR A 296 20.68 15.37 9.04
C TYR A 296 20.29 14.86 7.66
N ILE A 297 21.12 14.01 7.07
CA ILE A 297 20.82 13.27 5.85
C ILE A 297 20.55 11.83 6.26
N ALA A 298 19.29 11.44 6.23
CA ALA A 298 18.82 10.15 6.69
C ALA A 298 18.59 9.21 5.50
N ASP A 299 19.51 8.28 5.30
CA ASP A 299 19.36 7.18 4.35
C ASP A 299 18.55 6.06 5.02
N ALA A 300 17.37 5.77 4.46
CA ALA A 300 16.49 4.76 5.00
C ALA A 300 17.09 3.33 4.96
N ARG A 301 18.11 3.09 4.12
CA ARG A 301 18.63 1.74 3.83
C ARG A 301 19.59 1.25 4.92
N PRO A 302 19.84 -0.08 4.97
CA PRO A 302 21.06 -0.61 5.56
C PRO A 302 22.29 -0.07 4.82
N ARG A 303 23.34 0.27 5.58
CA ARG A 303 24.61 0.76 5.03
C ARG A 303 25.18 -0.15 3.94
N LYS A 304 25.08 -1.47 4.12
CA LYS A 304 25.49 -2.47 3.11
C LYS A 304 24.74 -2.32 1.78
N ASN A 305 23.44 -2.02 1.83
CA ASN A 305 22.61 -1.87 0.64
C ASN A 305 22.90 -0.53 -0.04
N ALA A 306 23.17 0.52 0.73
CA ALA A 306 23.61 1.81 0.20
C ALA A 306 24.95 1.68 -0.55
N LEU A 307 25.92 0.96 0.03
CA LEU A 307 27.19 0.66 -0.62
C LEU A 307 27.01 -0.15 -1.92
N ALA A 308 26.15 -1.18 -1.89
CA ALA A 308 25.84 -1.96 -3.09
C ALA A 308 25.21 -1.09 -4.21
N ASN A 309 24.35 -0.12 -3.86
CA ASN A 309 23.83 0.83 -4.83
C ASN A 309 24.92 1.78 -5.37
N GLY A 310 25.89 2.16 -4.54
CA GLY A 310 27.05 2.95 -4.99
C GLY A 310 27.87 2.21 -6.04
N ALA A 311 28.06 0.90 -5.87
CA ALA A 311 28.69 0.04 -6.87
C ALA A 311 27.87 -0.11 -8.18
N MET A 312 26.63 0.41 -8.21
CA MET A 312 25.76 0.47 -9.39
C MET A 312 25.55 1.92 -9.90
N GLY A 313 26.33 2.89 -9.39
CA GLY A 313 26.28 4.29 -9.80
C GLY A 313 25.38 5.20 -8.97
N GLY A 314 24.58 4.65 -8.05
CA GLY A 314 23.86 5.39 -7.01
C GLY A 314 24.77 5.70 -5.83
N GLY A 315 24.26 5.60 -4.59
CA GLY A 315 25.07 5.68 -3.37
C GLY A 315 24.42 6.54 -2.28
N SER A 316 25.25 7.14 -1.43
CA SER A 316 24.83 8.08 -0.37
C SER A 316 25.80 9.26 -0.33
N GLU A 317 25.36 10.35 0.28
CA GLU A 317 26.15 11.55 0.52
C GLU A 317 27.38 11.23 1.38
N SER A 318 28.42 12.06 1.24
CA SER A 318 29.63 12.02 2.09
C SER A 318 29.71 13.29 2.94
N SER A 319 30.06 13.15 4.22
CA SER A 319 30.22 14.29 5.14
C SER A 319 31.33 15.25 4.70
N SER A 320 32.28 14.80 3.88
CA SER A 320 33.32 15.64 3.28
C SER A 320 32.77 16.63 2.24
N ASN A 321 31.70 16.26 1.53
CA ASN A 321 31.14 17.02 0.42
C ASN A 321 29.93 17.85 0.88
N TYR A 322 29.12 17.26 1.76
CA TYR A 322 27.95 17.90 2.34
C TYR A 322 28.32 18.50 3.71
N PHE A 323 29.05 19.62 3.66
CA PHE A 323 29.56 20.28 4.86
C PHE A 323 28.44 20.58 5.87
N GLN A 324 28.72 20.40 7.17
CA GLN A 324 27.77 20.58 8.28
C GLN A 324 26.53 19.67 8.23
N SER A 325 26.61 18.55 7.50
CA SER A 325 25.58 17.52 7.46
C SER A 325 26.04 16.25 8.17
N GLU A 326 25.16 15.63 8.94
CA GLU A 326 25.39 14.32 9.55
C GLU A 326 24.58 13.25 8.81
N ILE A 327 25.24 12.18 8.39
CA ILE A 327 24.62 11.10 7.62
C ILE A 327 24.26 9.94 8.54
N VAL A 328 23.02 9.51 8.50
CA VAL A 328 22.46 8.45 9.37
C VAL A 328 21.81 7.37 8.51
N PHE A 329 21.98 6.10 8.89
CA PHE A 329 21.37 4.95 8.22
C PHE A 329 20.34 4.28 9.14
N PHE A 330 19.10 4.09 8.66
CA PHE A 330 18.04 3.47 9.48
C PHE A 330 17.92 1.95 9.33
N GLY A 331 18.58 1.33 8.37
CA GLY A 331 18.57 -0.13 8.29
C GLY A 331 17.27 -0.76 7.79
N ILE A 332 16.40 -0.01 7.08
CA ILE A 332 15.12 -0.53 6.61
C ILE A 332 15.30 -1.29 5.29
N ASP A 333 15.02 -2.60 5.34
CA ASP A 333 15.17 -3.51 4.21
C ASP A 333 14.27 -3.16 3.01
N ASN A 334 14.55 -3.80 1.88
CA ASN A 334 13.88 -3.52 0.61
C ASN A 334 12.47 -4.16 0.53
N ILE A 335 11.79 -3.90 -0.58
CA ILE A 335 10.42 -4.36 -0.85
C ILE A 335 10.28 -5.90 -0.82
N HIS A 336 11.35 -6.65 -1.14
CA HIS A 336 11.30 -8.12 -1.18
C HIS A 336 11.27 -8.71 0.23
N ALA A 337 12.07 -8.17 1.14
CA ALA A 337 12.04 -8.55 2.55
C ALA A 337 10.66 -8.32 3.17
N MET A 338 10.02 -7.18 2.89
CA MET A 338 8.67 -6.87 3.40
C MET A 338 7.61 -7.82 2.84
N ARG A 339 7.71 -8.19 1.55
CA ARG A 339 6.80 -9.15 0.92
C ARG A 339 6.91 -10.54 1.56
N GLU A 340 8.13 -11.04 1.72
CA GLU A 340 8.38 -12.34 2.33
C GLU A 340 7.95 -12.37 3.80
N SER A 341 8.20 -11.28 4.52
CA SER A 341 7.81 -11.14 5.92
C SER A 341 6.29 -11.22 6.11
N LEU A 342 5.51 -10.49 5.30
CA LEU A 342 4.05 -10.57 5.38
C LEU A 342 3.52 -11.95 4.96
N ALA A 343 4.13 -12.58 3.96
CA ALA A 343 3.75 -13.93 3.54
C ALA A 343 3.93 -14.94 4.68
N ARG A 344 5.08 -14.90 5.39
CA ARG A 344 5.33 -15.73 6.57
C ARG A 344 4.36 -15.43 7.71
N LEU A 345 4.05 -14.16 7.97
CA LEU A 345 3.06 -13.79 8.98
C LEU A 345 1.68 -14.37 8.65
N ARG A 346 1.21 -14.23 7.40
CA ARG A 346 -0.07 -14.78 6.97
C ARG A 346 -0.13 -16.30 7.09
N GLU A 347 0.92 -17.01 6.72
CA GLU A 347 1.01 -18.46 6.86
C GLU A 347 0.99 -18.91 8.33
N TYR A 348 1.68 -18.17 9.22
CA TYR A 348 1.61 -18.39 10.65
C TYR A 348 0.17 -18.26 11.18
N LEU A 349 -0.54 -17.20 10.79
CA LEU A 349 -1.91 -16.93 11.21
C LEU A 349 -2.92 -17.95 10.68
N ASP A 350 -2.74 -18.40 9.44
CA ASP A 350 -3.58 -19.47 8.86
C ASP A 350 -3.38 -20.80 9.59
N THR A 351 -2.12 -21.14 9.90
CA THR A 351 -1.78 -22.40 10.58
C THR A 351 -2.32 -22.48 12.01
N HIS A 352 -2.27 -21.38 12.75
CA HIS A 352 -2.59 -21.33 14.19
C HIS A 352 -3.96 -20.72 14.51
N GLY A 353 -4.61 -20.09 13.53
CA GLY A 353 -5.91 -19.43 13.68
C GLY A 353 -7.09 -20.41 13.83
N ALA A 354 -8.27 -19.86 14.09
CA ALA A 354 -9.51 -20.62 14.24
C ALA A 354 -10.07 -21.12 12.89
N THR A 355 -9.84 -20.39 11.80
CA THR A 355 -10.41 -20.65 10.46
C THR A 355 -9.35 -21.05 9.43
N SER A 356 -8.56 -22.09 9.75
CA SER A 356 -7.46 -22.59 8.91
C SER A 356 -7.92 -23.00 7.52
N SER A 357 -7.08 -22.75 6.51
CA SER A 357 -7.36 -23.06 5.10
C SER A 357 -7.48 -24.55 4.77
N ASP A 358 -6.99 -25.45 5.60
CA ASP A 358 -7.15 -26.90 5.42
C ASP A 358 -8.39 -27.50 6.09
N GLY A 359 -9.26 -26.65 6.67
CA GLY A 359 -10.49 -27.05 7.34
C GLY A 359 -10.27 -27.69 8.72
N MET A 360 -9.01 -27.96 9.11
CA MET A 360 -8.71 -28.47 10.44
C MET A 360 -8.65 -27.30 11.42
N SER A 361 -9.57 -27.26 12.39
CA SER A 361 -9.43 -26.33 13.51
C SER A 361 -8.06 -26.53 14.18
N SER A 362 -7.37 -25.44 14.52
CA SER A 362 -6.12 -25.47 15.28
C SER A 362 -6.26 -26.26 16.59
N PHE A 363 -7.49 -26.42 17.08
CA PHE A 363 -7.85 -27.29 18.20
C PHE A 363 -7.36 -28.73 18.04
N LEU A 364 -7.36 -29.25 16.81
CA LEU A 364 -7.10 -30.65 16.50
C LEU A 364 -5.62 -30.95 16.14
N ARG A 365 -4.79 -29.93 15.86
CA ARG A 365 -3.37 -30.16 15.46
C ARG A 365 -2.44 -30.47 16.63
N HIS A 366 -2.68 -29.86 17.79
CA HIS A 366 -1.78 -29.95 18.95
C HIS A 366 -2.50 -30.30 20.26
N GLY A 367 -3.75 -30.79 20.18
CA GLY A 367 -4.55 -31.16 21.35
C GLY A 367 -4.80 -30.01 22.32
N GLY A 368 -4.97 -28.79 21.81
CA GLY A 368 -4.95 -27.54 22.59
C GLY A 368 -5.77 -26.41 21.99
N TRP A 369 -5.81 -25.25 22.64
CA TRP A 369 -6.56 -24.07 22.18
C TRP A 369 -5.94 -23.40 20.93
N PRO A 370 -6.71 -22.61 20.16
CA PRO A 370 -6.17 -21.75 19.10
C PRO A 370 -4.97 -20.93 19.60
N TRP A 371 -4.02 -20.61 18.72
CA TRP A 371 -2.78 -19.90 19.07
C TRP A 371 -1.74 -20.71 19.89
N GLY A 372 -1.79 -22.04 19.83
CA GLY A 372 -0.79 -22.92 20.46
C GLY A 372 -1.04 -23.19 21.95
N GLY A 373 -2.24 -22.91 22.46
CA GLY A 373 -2.61 -23.03 23.87
C GLY A 373 -2.94 -24.46 24.33
N GLY A 374 -2.06 -25.44 24.05
CA GLY A 374 -2.22 -26.84 24.47
C GLY A 374 -1.18 -27.34 25.47
N ASN A 375 0.05 -26.87 25.35
CA ASN A 375 1.16 -27.13 26.28
C ASN A 375 2.24 -26.04 26.12
N LEU A 376 3.12 -25.90 27.12
CA LEU A 376 4.14 -24.83 27.16
C LEU A 376 5.10 -24.86 25.97
N SER A 377 5.45 -26.06 25.47
CA SER A 377 6.32 -26.24 24.32
C SER A 377 5.69 -25.72 23.02
N SER A 378 4.38 -25.94 22.84
CA SER A 378 3.60 -25.45 21.70
C SER A 378 3.45 -23.93 21.71
N MET A 379 3.23 -23.32 22.89
CA MET A 379 3.21 -21.86 23.03
C MET A 379 4.57 -21.23 22.67
N SER A 380 5.66 -21.81 23.17
CA SER A 380 7.02 -21.31 22.92
C SER A 380 7.40 -21.41 21.45
N ALA A 381 7.06 -22.53 20.80
CA ALA A 381 7.25 -22.72 19.36
C ALA A 381 6.41 -21.72 18.54
N SER A 382 5.15 -21.49 18.92
CA SER A 382 4.27 -20.54 18.23
C SER A 382 4.81 -19.10 18.31
N VAL A 383 5.27 -18.66 19.48
CA VAL A 383 5.88 -17.33 19.66
C VAL A 383 7.18 -17.19 18.86
N SER A 384 8.02 -18.23 18.83
CA SER A 384 9.22 -18.25 18.00
C SER A 384 8.88 -18.09 16.52
N THR A 385 7.89 -18.84 16.04
CA THR A 385 7.47 -18.81 14.63
C THR A 385 6.91 -17.44 14.23
N LEU A 386 6.18 -16.78 15.13
CA LEU A 386 5.75 -15.39 14.94
C LEU A 386 6.96 -14.44 14.83
N GLY A 387 7.97 -14.63 15.68
CA GLY A 387 9.24 -13.90 15.61
C GLY A 387 9.96 -14.08 14.27
N ASP A 388 9.99 -15.30 13.74
CA ASP A 388 10.63 -15.67 12.47
C ASP A 388 9.96 -15.03 11.24
N SER A 389 8.71 -14.55 11.37
CA SER A 389 8.06 -13.73 10.33
C SER A 389 8.80 -12.42 10.07
N GLY A 390 9.46 -11.85 11.10
CA GLY A 390 10.16 -10.57 11.02
C GLY A 390 9.26 -9.33 10.89
N TRP A 391 7.94 -9.47 10.79
CA TRP A 391 7.03 -8.36 10.48
C TRP A 391 7.12 -7.24 11.52
N LEU A 392 7.05 -7.61 12.80
CA LEU A 392 7.12 -6.69 13.92
C LEU A 392 8.47 -5.96 13.98
N ILE A 393 9.58 -6.62 13.64
CA ILE A 393 10.91 -5.99 13.58
C ILE A 393 10.95 -4.92 12.48
N HIS A 394 10.33 -5.19 11.34
CA HIS A 394 10.28 -4.23 10.24
C HIS A 394 9.38 -3.03 10.59
N VAL A 395 8.21 -3.26 11.21
CA VAL A 395 7.33 -2.18 11.73
C VAL A 395 8.08 -1.32 12.75
N GLN A 396 8.81 -1.94 13.69
CA GLN A 396 9.63 -1.24 14.67
C GLN A 396 10.70 -0.37 14.02
N SER A 397 11.38 -0.88 12.99
CA SER A 397 12.44 -0.15 12.29
C SER A 397 11.92 1.14 11.63
N VAL A 398 10.74 1.07 11.00
CA VAL A 398 10.07 2.23 10.40
C VAL A 398 9.63 3.24 11.47
N LEU A 399 9.02 2.76 12.57
CA LEU A 399 8.62 3.60 13.70
C LEU A 399 9.81 4.30 14.36
N ALA A 400 10.90 3.57 14.62
CA ALA A 400 12.11 4.10 15.22
C ALA A 400 12.77 5.18 14.36
N GLY A 401 12.90 4.95 13.05
CA GLY A 401 13.42 5.95 12.12
C GLY A 401 12.55 7.21 12.08
N SER A 402 11.23 7.05 12.04
CA SER A 402 10.27 8.17 12.00
C SER A 402 10.27 8.98 13.29
N ALA A 403 10.29 8.31 14.45
CA ALA A 403 10.38 8.94 15.76
C ALA A 403 11.71 9.69 15.94
N TRP A 404 12.80 9.11 15.45
CA TRP A 404 14.10 9.78 15.46
C TRP A 404 14.08 11.06 14.62
N ILE A 405 13.51 11.02 13.41
CA ILE A 405 13.35 12.21 12.55
C ILE A 405 12.54 13.28 13.29
N ALA A 406 11.38 12.91 13.83
CA ALA A 406 10.51 13.83 14.55
C ALA A 406 11.22 14.47 15.76
N ALA A 407 11.99 13.68 16.52
CA ALA A 407 12.76 14.18 17.66
C ALA A 407 13.82 15.20 17.24
N ARG A 408 14.57 14.98 16.14
CA ARG A 408 15.57 15.94 15.66
C ARG A 408 14.94 17.26 15.22
N VAL A 409 13.79 17.19 14.56
CA VAL A 409 13.07 18.38 14.11
C VAL A 409 12.48 19.14 15.31
N ALA A 410 11.83 18.43 16.24
CA ALA A 410 11.12 19.04 17.37
C ALA A 410 12.05 19.55 18.49
N LEU A 411 13.09 18.79 18.86
CA LEU A 411 13.94 19.11 20.01
C LEU A 411 15.16 19.94 19.64
N GLU A 412 15.75 19.71 18.46
CA GLU A 412 16.98 20.40 18.03
C GLU A 412 16.71 21.51 17.01
N SER A 413 15.45 21.69 16.60
CA SER A 413 15.10 22.55 15.46
C SER A 413 15.91 22.22 14.20
N ALA A 414 16.34 20.96 14.04
CA ALA A 414 17.18 20.54 12.92
C ALA A 414 16.35 20.30 11.66
N SER A 415 16.96 20.49 10.49
CA SER A 415 16.36 20.04 9.23
C SER A 415 16.82 18.65 8.89
N VAL A 416 15.96 17.87 8.23
CA VAL A 416 16.25 16.48 7.89
C VAL A 416 15.92 16.23 6.43
N LEU A 417 16.89 15.75 5.65
CA LEU A 417 16.69 15.23 4.31
C LEU A 417 16.61 13.70 4.37
N VAL A 418 15.47 13.13 3.99
CA VAL A 418 15.26 11.68 4.00
C VAL A 418 15.29 11.14 2.57
N HIS A 419 16.06 10.07 2.34
CA HIS A 419 16.02 9.39 1.05
C HIS A 419 16.17 7.87 1.20
N GLY A 420 15.95 7.16 0.10
CA GLY A 420 16.23 5.74 -0.05
C GLY A 420 16.92 5.54 -1.39
N SER A 421 16.74 4.38 -2.04
CA SER A 421 17.18 4.22 -3.44
C SER A 421 16.37 5.13 -4.37
N ASP A 422 15.08 4.85 -4.57
CA ASP A 422 14.22 5.64 -5.47
C ASP A 422 13.47 6.79 -4.77
N GLY A 423 13.39 6.80 -3.43
CA GLY A 423 12.74 7.90 -2.70
C GLY A 423 11.20 7.88 -2.67
N TRP A 424 10.56 6.73 -2.96
CA TRP A 424 9.09 6.59 -3.00
C TRP A 424 8.50 5.48 -2.10
N ASP A 425 9.32 4.62 -1.48
CA ASP A 425 8.86 3.55 -0.57
C ASP A 425 9.17 3.92 0.88
N ARG A 426 10.33 3.48 1.39
CA ARG A 426 10.82 3.74 2.76
C ARG A 426 10.87 5.22 3.10
N THR A 427 11.30 6.04 2.14
CA THR A 427 11.30 7.50 2.27
C THR A 427 9.90 8.02 2.55
N THR A 428 8.90 7.54 1.79
CA THR A 428 7.50 7.92 1.99
C THR A 428 7.00 7.50 3.36
N GLN A 429 7.29 6.27 3.79
CA GLN A 429 6.92 5.77 5.12
C GLN A 429 7.48 6.67 6.22
N LEU A 430 8.77 6.96 6.17
CA LEU A 430 9.47 7.77 7.16
C LEU A 430 8.97 9.21 7.21
N VAL A 431 8.86 9.88 6.05
CA VAL A 431 8.50 11.30 6.04
C VAL A 431 7.04 11.53 6.41
N SER A 432 6.14 10.64 6.01
CA SER A 432 4.73 10.77 6.34
C SER A 432 4.45 10.43 7.80
N LEU A 433 5.11 9.41 8.39
CA LEU A 433 5.02 9.13 9.82
C LEU A 433 5.66 10.25 10.66
N ALA A 434 6.84 10.75 10.27
CA ALA A 434 7.45 11.87 10.96
C ALA A 434 6.55 13.12 10.90
N SER A 435 5.94 13.39 9.76
CA SER A 435 4.96 14.48 9.62
C SER A 435 3.76 14.29 10.55
N LEU A 436 3.20 13.08 10.64
CA LEU A 436 2.10 12.72 11.53
C LEU A 436 2.47 12.86 13.03
N LEU A 437 3.71 12.54 13.39
CA LEU A 437 4.24 12.77 14.74
C LEU A 437 4.44 14.26 15.03
N LEU A 438 4.88 15.06 14.05
CA LEU A 438 5.19 16.48 14.22
C LEU A 438 3.97 17.40 14.21
N ASP A 439 2.96 17.10 13.38
CA ASP A 439 1.85 18.01 13.09
C ASP A 439 0.50 17.43 13.53
N PRO A 440 -0.19 18.03 14.52
CA PRO A 440 -1.52 17.58 14.96
C PRO A 440 -2.56 17.61 13.85
N TYR A 441 -2.39 18.45 12.81
CA TYR A 441 -3.33 18.48 11.70
C TYR A 441 -3.45 17.11 11.04
N TYR A 442 -2.33 16.41 10.78
CA TYR A 442 -2.35 15.10 10.13
C TYR A 442 -2.94 13.97 10.97
N ARG A 443 -3.24 14.24 12.24
CA ARG A 443 -3.93 13.31 13.16
C ARG A 443 -5.46 13.47 13.14
N THR A 444 -5.97 14.45 12.38
CA THR A 444 -7.40 14.60 12.03
C THR A 444 -7.73 13.78 10.78
N LEU A 445 -9.00 13.46 10.54
CA LEU A 445 -9.45 12.79 9.31
C LEU A 445 -9.08 13.60 8.06
N ALA A 446 -9.28 14.92 8.09
CA ALA A 446 -8.96 15.81 6.98
C ALA A 446 -7.45 15.90 6.73
N GLY A 447 -6.66 15.99 7.79
CA GLY A 447 -5.20 16.00 7.66
C GLY A 447 -4.64 14.64 7.28
N PHE A 448 -5.21 13.53 7.76
CA PHE A 448 -4.82 12.19 7.31
C PHE A 448 -5.01 12.02 5.80
N GLN A 449 -6.16 12.46 5.27
CA GLN A 449 -6.39 12.54 3.83
C GLN A 449 -5.33 13.40 3.13
N ALA A 450 -5.05 14.61 3.63
CA ALA A 450 -4.05 15.50 3.04
C ALA A 450 -2.64 14.88 3.05
N LEU A 451 -2.28 14.17 4.13
CA LEU A 451 -1.01 13.48 4.26
C LEU A 451 -0.86 12.36 3.24
N VAL A 452 -1.89 11.52 3.07
CA VAL A 452 -1.89 10.43 2.08
C VAL A 452 -1.85 10.98 0.66
N GLU A 453 -2.70 11.95 0.33
CA GLU A 453 -2.73 12.59 -0.99
C GLU A 453 -1.38 13.24 -1.33
N LYS A 454 -0.74 13.91 -0.37
CA LYS A 454 0.57 14.54 -0.57
C LYS A 454 1.71 13.51 -0.66
N ASP A 455 2.00 12.81 0.44
CA ASP A 455 3.24 12.05 0.57
C ASP A 455 3.23 10.72 -0.18
N TRP A 456 2.05 10.11 -0.36
CA TRP A 456 1.92 8.82 -1.03
C TRP A 456 1.49 8.97 -2.48
N LEU A 457 0.40 9.67 -2.74
CA LEU A 457 -0.14 9.80 -4.09
C LEU A 457 0.69 10.79 -4.91
N ALA A 458 0.73 12.06 -4.52
CA ALA A 458 1.35 13.12 -5.31
C ALA A 458 2.87 12.91 -5.49
N PHE A 459 3.56 12.46 -4.42
CA PHE A 459 4.98 12.10 -4.46
C PHE A 459 5.30 10.75 -5.13
N GLY A 460 4.31 10.07 -5.70
CA GLY A 460 4.51 8.97 -6.64
C GLY A 460 4.98 7.67 -5.99
N HIS A 461 4.37 7.26 -4.87
CA HIS A 461 4.44 5.87 -4.46
C HIS A 461 3.81 4.98 -5.55
N PRO A 462 4.52 3.96 -6.07
CA PRO A 462 4.06 3.22 -7.23
C PRO A 462 2.99 2.17 -6.85
N PHE A 463 1.77 2.63 -6.54
CA PHE A 463 0.68 1.78 -6.05
C PHE A 463 0.32 0.65 -7.02
N SER A 464 0.19 0.91 -8.32
CA SER A 464 -0.07 -0.14 -9.30
C SER A 464 1.00 -1.24 -9.25
N ASP A 465 2.28 -0.88 -9.21
CA ASP A 465 3.36 -1.87 -9.13
C ASP A 465 3.33 -2.63 -7.80
N ARG A 466 3.13 -1.93 -6.69
CA ARG A 466 3.15 -2.52 -5.33
C ARG A 466 1.95 -3.40 -5.07
N PHE A 467 0.83 -3.16 -5.74
CA PHE A 467 -0.37 -3.99 -5.69
C PHE A 467 -0.41 -5.02 -6.83
N GLY A 468 0.50 -5.00 -7.79
CA GLY A 468 0.47 -5.92 -8.93
C GLY A 468 -0.72 -5.69 -9.86
N LEU A 469 -1.16 -4.44 -10.00
CA LEU A 469 -2.21 -4.01 -10.94
C LEU A 469 -1.62 -3.70 -12.32
N PRO A 470 -2.44 -3.63 -13.39
CA PRO A 470 -1.97 -3.22 -14.71
C PRO A 470 -1.35 -1.82 -14.68
N THR A 471 -0.28 -1.64 -15.46
CA THR A 471 0.41 -0.36 -15.64
C THR A 471 0.22 0.15 -17.06
N ILE A 472 0.22 1.47 -17.23
CA ILE A 472 -0.04 2.13 -18.53
C ILE A 472 1.06 1.78 -19.55
N SER A 473 2.28 1.53 -19.10
CA SER A 473 3.44 1.21 -19.96
C SER A 473 3.40 -0.20 -20.58
N GLY A 474 2.38 -1.02 -20.28
CA GLY A 474 2.24 -2.39 -20.76
C GLY A 474 1.47 -2.58 -22.08
N GLY A 475 0.85 -1.53 -22.62
CA GLY A 475 0.12 -1.57 -23.89
C GLY A 475 0.84 -0.72 -24.94
N GLY A 476 1.54 -1.36 -25.88
CA GLY A 476 2.15 -0.65 -27.00
C GLY A 476 1.12 0.14 -27.80
N ASN A 477 1.38 1.43 -28.02
CA ASN A 477 1.03 2.26 -29.20
C ASN A 477 -0.23 1.90 -30.01
N THR A 478 -1.37 1.60 -29.39
CA THR A 478 -2.58 1.27 -30.14
C THR A 478 -3.84 1.76 -29.43
N LEU A 479 -4.01 3.08 -29.24
CA LEU A 479 -5.33 3.72 -29.36
C LEU A 479 -5.35 5.27 -29.30
N PHE A 480 -4.37 5.99 -29.84
CA PHE A 480 -4.53 7.44 -30.05
C PHE A 480 -3.77 7.87 -31.29
N GLU A 481 -4.27 7.48 -32.47
CA GLU A 481 -4.01 8.21 -33.71
C GLU A 481 -4.97 7.72 -34.81
N LEU A 482 -6.17 8.30 -34.83
CA LEU A 482 -6.94 8.39 -36.06
C LEU A 482 -7.15 9.89 -36.35
N SER A 483 -6.69 10.29 -37.53
CA SER A 483 -6.97 11.55 -38.25
C SER A 483 -5.97 12.70 -38.09
N ARG A 484 -4.83 12.62 -38.77
CA ARG A 484 -4.52 13.42 -39.98
C ARG A 484 -3.10 13.14 -40.47
N GLN A 485 -3.02 12.50 -41.63
CA GLN A 485 -1.81 12.34 -42.42
C GLN A 485 -1.31 13.70 -42.93
N SER A 486 -0.01 13.96 -42.79
CA SER A 486 0.80 14.47 -43.91
C SER A 486 2.29 14.23 -43.62
N SER A 487 2.88 13.48 -44.54
CA SER A 487 4.28 13.08 -44.74
C SER A 487 5.36 14.16 -44.52
N THR A 488 6.53 13.77 -44.01
CA THR A 488 7.82 13.64 -44.76
C THR A 488 9.03 13.50 -43.82
N GLY A 489 10.05 12.73 -44.24
CA GLY A 489 11.46 13.04 -43.91
C GLY A 489 12.24 12.04 -43.06
N SER A 490 12.72 10.97 -43.69
CA SER A 490 13.72 10.00 -43.21
C SER A 490 15.09 10.64 -42.93
N TYR A 491 15.86 10.08 -41.97
CA TYR A 491 17.31 9.84 -42.13
C TYR A 491 17.79 8.65 -41.27
N SER A 492 18.67 7.84 -41.86
CA SER A 492 19.26 6.59 -41.37
C SER A 492 20.77 6.76 -41.28
N SER A 493 21.42 6.12 -40.30
CA SER A 493 22.81 5.64 -40.46
C SER A 493 23.20 4.56 -39.44
N SER A 494 23.03 3.29 -39.87
CA SER A 494 24.06 2.25 -40.07
C SER A 494 24.89 1.63 -38.91
N PRO A 495 25.39 0.37 -39.09
CA PRO A 495 25.62 -0.61 -38.02
C PRO A 495 27.07 -1.19 -37.96
N MET A 496 27.26 -2.25 -37.16
CA MET A 496 28.40 -3.20 -36.99
C MET A 496 29.10 -3.07 -35.62
N ARG A 497 29.50 -4.13 -34.89
CA ARG A 497 29.89 -5.50 -35.26
C ARG A 497 29.78 -6.43 -34.04
N GLN A 498 29.22 -7.64 -34.21
CA GLN A 498 29.20 -8.70 -33.21
C GLN A 498 30.49 -9.52 -33.24
N SER A 499 30.99 -9.91 -32.07
CA SER A 499 32.00 -10.98 -31.91
C SER A 499 31.43 -12.11 -31.06
N SER A 500 31.52 -13.32 -31.59
CA SER A 500 30.98 -14.57 -31.09
C SER A 500 31.69 -15.06 -29.82
N GLY A 501 30.92 -15.44 -28.81
CA GLY A 501 31.39 -16.14 -27.61
C GLY A 501 30.23 -16.91 -26.97
N SER A 502 30.35 -18.24 -26.94
CA SER A 502 29.35 -19.22 -26.51
C SER A 502 29.05 -19.14 -25.01
N PHE A 503 27.80 -18.85 -24.62
CA PHE A 503 27.24 -19.21 -23.31
C PHE A 503 25.74 -19.54 -23.39
N THR A 504 25.40 -20.76 -22.97
CA THR A 504 24.16 -21.27 -22.37
C THR A 504 22.82 -20.58 -22.70
N THR A 505 21.91 -21.36 -23.30
CA THR A 505 20.49 -21.07 -23.50
C THR A 505 19.76 -20.81 -22.18
N GLN A 506 19.60 -19.53 -21.82
CA GLN A 506 18.53 -19.10 -20.93
C GLN A 506 17.30 -18.75 -21.79
N ALA A 507 16.19 -19.40 -21.47
CA ALA A 507 14.89 -19.13 -22.06
C ALA A 507 14.51 -17.65 -21.89
N THR A 508 14.01 -17.08 -22.98
CA THR A 508 13.40 -15.75 -23.03
C THR A 508 12.23 -15.68 -22.05
N SER A 509 12.47 -15.14 -20.85
CA SER A 509 11.40 -14.79 -19.92
C SER A 509 10.61 -13.63 -20.51
N SER A 510 9.35 -13.91 -20.86
CA SER A 510 8.33 -12.92 -21.18
C SER A 510 8.36 -11.74 -20.22
N SER A 511 8.21 -10.52 -20.73
CA SER A 511 8.04 -9.26 -19.98
C SER A 511 6.95 -9.31 -18.89
N HIS A 512 6.06 -10.31 -18.91
CA HIS A 512 4.99 -10.51 -17.94
C HIS A 512 5.41 -11.09 -16.57
N SER A 513 6.63 -11.58 -16.39
CA SER A 513 7.14 -12.01 -15.06
C SER A 513 7.72 -10.87 -14.21
N GLN A 514 7.90 -9.67 -14.79
CA GLN A 514 8.45 -8.53 -14.04
C GLN A 514 7.42 -7.85 -13.12
N ALA A 515 6.13 -7.84 -13.46
CA ALA A 515 5.09 -7.18 -12.66
C ALA A 515 4.88 -7.86 -11.28
N SER A 516 4.96 -9.19 -11.19
CA SER A 516 4.82 -9.91 -9.92
C SER A 516 6.01 -9.68 -8.97
N ASN A 517 7.18 -9.32 -9.49
CA ASN A 517 8.38 -9.14 -8.68
C ASN A 517 8.40 -7.82 -7.88
N ASN A 518 7.55 -6.85 -8.23
CA ASN A 518 7.53 -5.52 -7.60
C ASN A 518 6.43 -5.35 -6.53
N SER A 519 5.52 -6.33 -6.37
CA SER A 519 4.50 -6.33 -5.33
C SER A 519 5.13 -6.35 -3.93
N SER A 520 4.62 -5.51 -3.03
CA SER A 520 5.11 -5.42 -1.64
C SER A 520 4.16 -4.60 -0.74
N PRO A 521 3.97 -4.98 0.53
CA PRO A 521 2.99 -4.37 1.44
C PRO A 521 3.49 -3.07 2.11
N ILE A 522 4.16 -2.20 1.37
CA ILE A 522 4.78 -0.98 1.89
C ILE A 522 3.75 -0.03 2.52
N PHE A 523 2.59 0.13 1.87
CA PHE A 523 1.51 0.96 2.39
C PHE A 523 0.82 0.34 3.61
N LEU A 524 0.57 -0.98 3.61
CA LEU A 524 0.02 -1.70 4.78
C LEU A 524 0.95 -1.55 5.99
N GLN A 525 2.27 -1.72 5.80
CA GLN A 525 3.24 -1.54 6.87
C GLN A 525 3.18 -0.14 7.49
N TRP A 526 2.95 0.89 6.68
CA TRP A 526 2.79 2.26 7.16
C TRP A 526 1.50 2.45 7.98
N VAL A 527 0.39 1.88 7.52
CA VAL A 527 -0.88 1.93 8.27
C VAL A 527 -0.76 1.15 9.60
N ASP A 528 -0.05 0.02 9.61
CA ASP A 528 0.27 -0.70 10.85
C ASP A 528 1.05 0.18 11.83
N CYS A 529 2.10 0.88 11.37
CA CYS A 529 2.81 1.86 12.20
C CYS A 529 1.87 2.91 12.82
N ILE A 530 0.88 3.41 12.07
CA ILE A 530 -0.12 4.36 12.59
C ILE A 530 -1.03 3.70 13.63
N ALA A 531 -1.45 2.46 13.41
CA ALA A 531 -2.22 1.69 14.38
C ALA A 531 -1.44 1.50 15.70
N GLN A 532 -0.13 1.25 15.63
CA GLN A 532 0.73 1.22 16.82
C GLN A 532 0.75 2.57 17.55
N LEU A 533 0.90 3.68 16.81
CA LEU A 533 0.91 5.02 17.39
C LEU A 533 -0.46 5.39 18.01
N ALA A 534 -1.56 5.03 17.37
CA ALA A 534 -2.91 5.25 17.90
C ALA A 534 -3.15 4.46 19.20
N ARG A 535 -2.61 3.24 19.29
CA ARG A 535 -2.61 2.45 20.53
C ARG A 535 -1.77 3.08 21.63
N MET A 536 -0.60 3.64 21.29
CA MET A 536 0.29 4.31 22.24
C MET A 536 -0.25 5.65 22.73
N TYR A 537 -0.95 6.38 21.86
CA TYR A 537 -1.49 7.72 22.12
C TYR A 537 -3.00 7.75 21.86
N PRO A 538 -3.81 7.13 22.73
CA PRO A 538 -5.24 6.91 22.50
C PRO A 538 -6.05 8.21 22.39
N LEU A 539 -5.52 9.35 22.85
CA LEU A 539 -6.20 10.65 22.79
C LEU A 539 -5.72 11.53 21.62
N ALA A 540 -4.72 11.10 20.85
CA ALA A 540 -4.00 11.99 19.93
C ALA A 540 -4.55 12.01 18.49
N PHE A 541 -5.39 11.04 18.13
CA PHE A 541 -5.92 10.82 16.77
C PHE A 541 -7.43 10.95 16.74
N GLU A 542 -7.97 11.70 15.78
CA GLU A 542 -9.41 11.86 15.58
C GLU A 542 -10.06 10.60 15.03
N PHE A 543 -9.31 9.82 14.25
CA PHE A 543 -9.80 8.60 13.63
C PHE A 543 -9.54 7.35 14.50
N SER A 544 -10.45 6.39 14.41
CA SER A 544 -10.38 5.11 15.14
C SER A 544 -9.57 4.05 14.39
N SER A 545 -9.34 2.90 15.04
CA SER A 545 -8.74 1.73 14.36
C SER A 545 -9.66 1.18 13.25
N THR A 546 -10.98 1.24 13.44
CA THR A 546 -11.98 0.83 12.45
C THR A 546 -11.85 1.65 11.16
N PHE A 547 -11.65 2.97 11.27
CA PHE A 547 -11.38 3.81 10.11
C PHE A 547 -10.15 3.33 9.32
N LEU A 548 -9.05 2.97 10.01
CA LEU A 548 -7.84 2.51 9.34
C LEU A 548 -8.05 1.18 8.59
N VAL A 549 -8.86 0.27 9.15
CA VAL A 549 -9.21 -1.00 8.50
C VAL A 549 -10.07 -0.75 7.27
N ASP A 550 -11.16 0.00 7.40
CA ASP A 550 -12.08 0.30 6.29
C ASP A 550 -11.39 1.08 5.17
N PHE A 551 -10.54 2.02 5.54
CA PHE A 551 -9.69 2.75 4.61
C PHE A 551 -8.79 1.79 3.81
N LEU A 552 -8.11 0.87 4.49
CA LEU A 552 -7.21 -0.07 3.83
C LEU A 552 -7.95 -1.09 2.96
N ASP A 553 -9.12 -1.55 3.39
CA ASP A 553 -9.98 -2.42 2.56
C ASP A 553 -10.45 -1.70 1.31
N CYS A 554 -10.85 -0.43 1.41
CA CYS A 554 -11.21 0.38 0.24
C CYS A 554 -10.01 0.52 -0.73
N VAL A 555 -8.80 0.74 -0.20
CA VAL A 555 -7.56 0.81 -0.99
C VAL A 555 -7.26 -0.53 -1.68
N LEU A 556 -7.30 -1.64 -0.96
CA LEU A 556 -6.99 -2.98 -1.49
C LEU A 556 -8.05 -3.51 -2.46
N SER A 557 -9.30 -3.04 -2.32
CA SER A 557 -10.40 -3.45 -3.19
C SER A 557 -10.32 -2.84 -4.59
N CYS A 558 -9.57 -1.76 -4.75
CA CYS A 558 -9.53 -0.96 -5.99
C CYS A 558 -10.92 -0.58 -6.50
N ARG A 559 -11.89 -0.35 -5.60
CA ARG A 559 -13.23 0.16 -5.95
C ARG A 559 -13.17 1.60 -6.45
N PHE A 560 -12.19 2.37 -5.98
CA PHE A 560 -12.06 3.80 -6.25
C PHE A 560 -10.74 4.10 -6.96
N GLY A 561 -10.72 5.21 -7.72
CA GLY A 561 -9.58 5.57 -8.57
C GLY A 561 -8.36 6.12 -7.82
N ASN A 562 -8.52 6.59 -6.57
CA ASN A 562 -7.50 7.36 -5.84
C ASN A 562 -6.11 6.68 -5.82
N PHE A 563 -6.06 5.36 -5.66
CA PHE A 563 -4.83 4.58 -5.48
C PHE A 563 -4.43 3.81 -6.73
N LEU A 564 -4.96 4.18 -7.90
CA LEU A 564 -4.54 3.64 -9.19
C LEU A 564 -3.31 4.40 -9.73
N CYS A 565 -2.62 3.76 -10.69
CA CYS A 565 -1.39 4.23 -11.34
C CYS A 565 -0.21 4.39 -10.37
N ASN A 566 0.95 4.78 -10.90
CA ASN A 566 2.19 4.90 -10.13
C ASN A 566 2.62 6.35 -9.82
N SER A 567 1.98 7.35 -10.43
CA SER A 567 2.34 8.76 -10.25
C SER A 567 1.15 9.71 -10.45
N GLU A 568 1.29 10.96 -9.98
CA GLU A 568 0.29 12.02 -10.23
C GLU A 568 0.11 12.27 -11.74
N LYS A 569 1.22 12.29 -12.49
CA LYS A 569 1.22 12.43 -13.94
C LYS A 569 0.36 11.36 -14.62
N GLU A 570 0.59 10.09 -14.29
CA GLU A 570 -0.18 8.98 -14.87
C GLU A 570 -1.67 9.06 -14.55
N ARG A 571 -2.03 9.40 -13.30
CA ARG A 571 -3.45 9.57 -12.94
C ARG A 571 -4.11 10.72 -13.70
N GLN A 572 -3.37 11.80 -13.98
CA GLN A 572 -3.86 12.89 -14.81
C GLN A 572 -4.04 12.44 -16.27
N GLN A 573 -3.08 11.72 -16.84
CA GLN A 573 -3.16 11.21 -18.22
C GLN A 573 -4.34 10.26 -18.42
N CYS A 574 -4.66 9.45 -17.41
CA CYS A 574 -5.82 8.57 -17.42
C CYS A 574 -7.11 9.24 -16.93
N SER A 575 -7.13 10.55 -16.69
CA SER A 575 -8.32 11.30 -16.23
C SER A 575 -9.04 10.63 -15.05
N ILE A 576 -8.28 10.05 -14.10
CA ILE A 576 -8.81 9.19 -13.03
C ILE A 576 -9.84 9.93 -12.17
N SER A 577 -9.62 11.22 -11.90
CA SER A 577 -10.54 12.03 -11.11
C SER A 577 -11.90 12.28 -11.78
N GLU A 578 -11.98 12.12 -13.10
CA GLU A 578 -13.20 12.29 -13.89
C GLU A 578 -13.86 10.94 -14.18
N ALA A 579 -13.07 9.88 -14.35
CA ALA A 579 -13.55 8.56 -14.73
C ALA A 579 -13.98 7.67 -13.56
N CYS A 580 -13.44 7.87 -12.36
CA CYS A 580 -13.66 6.99 -11.21
C CYS A 580 -14.22 7.72 -9.99
N GLY A 581 -14.95 6.99 -9.16
CA GLY A 581 -15.38 7.45 -7.83
C GLY A 581 -14.21 7.75 -6.89
N CYS A 582 -14.48 8.62 -5.91
CA CYS A 582 -13.53 9.07 -4.91
C CYS A 582 -13.73 8.37 -3.56
N LEU A 583 -12.69 7.67 -3.12
CA LEU A 583 -12.65 6.97 -1.82
C LEU A 583 -12.93 7.91 -0.66
N TRP A 584 -12.38 9.13 -0.69
CA TRP A 584 -12.57 10.09 0.41
C TRP A 584 -14.00 10.61 0.49
N ALA A 585 -14.66 10.79 -0.65
CA ALA A 585 -16.07 11.17 -0.70
C ALA A 585 -16.93 10.03 -0.13
N TYR A 586 -16.67 8.78 -0.53
CA TYR A 586 -17.32 7.60 0.03
C TYR A 586 -17.17 7.48 1.54
N LEU A 587 -15.94 7.57 2.06
CA LEU A 587 -15.73 7.47 3.52
C LEU A 587 -16.39 8.63 4.27
N THR A 588 -16.48 9.82 3.66
CA THR A 588 -17.16 10.97 4.27
C THR A 588 -18.67 10.80 4.28
N ASP A 589 -19.24 10.30 3.19
CA ASP A 589 -20.65 9.97 3.08
C ASP A 589 -21.06 8.88 4.08
N LEU A 590 -20.24 7.83 4.22
CA LEU A 590 -20.45 6.74 5.18
C LEU A 590 -20.55 7.27 6.63
N ARG A 591 -19.76 8.30 6.97
CA ARG A 591 -19.83 8.97 8.28
C ARG A 591 -20.98 9.97 8.42
N SER A 592 -21.60 10.41 7.32
CA SER A 592 -22.56 11.52 7.33
C SER A 592 -23.87 11.17 8.04
N SER A 593 -24.27 9.89 8.00
CA SER A 593 -25.50 9.38 8.62
C SER A 593 -25.45 9.39 10.16
N GLU A 594 -24.29 9.09 10.74
CA GLU A 594 -24.10 8.95 12.20
C GLU A 594 -23.29 10.11 12.82
N GLY A 595 -22.76 11.02 11.99
CA GLY A 595 -21.97 12.17 12.43
C GLY A 595 -20.78 11.75 13.29
N LYS A 596 -20.53 12.49 14.39
CA LYS A 596 -19.40 12.20 15.32
C LYS A 596 -19.56 10.92 16.14
N CYS A 597 -20.73 10.29 16.12
CA CYS A 597 -20.96 9.01 16.79
C CYS A 597 -20.55 7.83 15.90
N HIS A 598 -20.22 8.07 14.63
CA HIS A 598 -19.79 7.03 13.71
C HIS A 598 -18.52 6.34 14.21
N VAL A 599 -18.43 5.01 14.04
CA VAL A 599 -17.31 4.16 14.48
C VAL A 599 -15.94 4.55 13.94
N HIS A 600 -15.88 5.43 12.94
CA HIS A 600 -14.64 5.99 12.39
C HIS A 600 -14.02 7.08 13.27
N TYR A 601 -14.81 7.70 14.13
CA TYR A 601 -14.31 8.69 15.09
C TYR A 601 -13.80 7.99 16.35
N ASN A 602 -12.65 8.44 16.82
CA ASN A 602 -12.15 8.10 18.14
C ASN A 602 -12.82 9.01 19.18
N LEU A 603 -13.73 8.46 19.98
CA LEU A 603 -14.45 9.21 21.02
C LEU A 603 -13.51 9.78 22.11
N CYS A 604 -12.34 9.19 22.27
CA CYS A 604 -11.33 9.64 23.23
C CYS A 604 -10.41 10.75 22.67
N TYR A 605 -10.59 11.17 21.40
CA TYR A 605 -9.76 12.21 20.81
C TYR A 605 -9.84 13.52 21.59
N ASP A 606 -8.69 14.00 22.06
CA ASP A 606 -8.56 15.25 22.78
C ASP A 606 -7.43 16.09 22.16
N PRO A 607 -7.75 17.02 21.24
CA PRO A 607 -6.73 17.85 20.59
C PRO A 607 -5.97 18.75 21.57
N SER A 608 -6.55 19.05 22.74
CA SER A 608 -5.92 19.93 23.74
C SER A 608 -4.74 19.26 24.44
N LYS A 609 -4.82 17.93 24.65
CA LYS A 609 -3.76 17.15 25.33
C LYS A 609 -2.56 16.85 24.43
N HIS A 610 -2.77 16.77 23.12
CA HIS A 610 -1.72 16.41 22.16
C HIS A 610 -1.61 17.43 21.02
N ASN A 611 -1.55 18.72 21.32
CA ASN A 611 -1.38 19.77 20.30
C ASN A 611 0.09 19.93 19.82
N GLY A 612 1.04 19.32 20.53
CA GLY A 612 2.47 19.33 20.17
C GLY A 612 2.91 18.07 19.41
N PRO A 613 4.22 17.95 19.14
CA PRO A 613 4.80 16.75 18.54
C PRO A 613 4.68 15.55 19.47
N LEU A 614 4.42 14.37 18.91
CA LEU A 614 4.44 13.08 19.59
C LEU A 614 5.85 12.49 19.47
N LEU A 615 6.55 12.33 20.59
CA LEU A 615 7.92 11.82 20.63
C LEU A 615 7.95 10.50 21.42
N PRO A 616 7.61 9.36 20.79
CA PRO A 616 7.55 8.08 21.49
C PRO A 616 8.95 7.68 22.02
N PRO A 617 9.05 7.28 23.30
CA PRO A 617 10.31 6.80 23.83
C PRO A 617 10.68 5.46 23.17
N ALA A 618 11.99 5.23 22.97
CA ALA A 618 12.48 4.04 22.26
C ALA A 618 11.95 2.72 22.86
N ALA A 619 11.81 2.65 24.19
CA ALA A 619 11.28 1.47 24.89
C ALA A 619 9.80 1.18 24.57
N ALA A 620 9.02 2.20 24.19
CA ALA A 620 7.60 2.04 23.86
C ALA A 620 7.37 1.71 22.37
N LEU A 621 8.41 1.72 21.54
CA LEU A 621 8.32 1.44 20.11
C LEU A 621 8.31 -0.06 19.77
N THR A 622 8.29 -0.94 20.77
CA THR A 622 8.11 -2.38 20.55
C THR A 622 6.69 -2.64 20.07
N PRO A 623 6.47 -3.08 18.81
CA PRO A 623 5.14 -3.22 18.25
C PRO A 623 4.53 -4.57 18.64
N THR A 624 3.21 -4.61 18.65
CA THR A 624 2.41 -5.84 18.78
C THR A 624 1.71 -6.11 17.46
N LEU A 625 1.18 -7.32 17.25
CA LEU A 625 0.27 -7.52 16.12
C LEU A 625 -0.89 -6.53 16.22
N TRP A 626 -1.26 -5.91 15.09
CA TRP A 626 -2.46 -5.09 14.97
C TRP A 626 -3.70 -6.01 14.85
N PRO A 627 -4.48 -6.24 15.93
CA PRO A 627 -5.46 -7.32 15.94
C PRO A 627 -6.63 -7.08 14.98
N GLN A 628 -7.09 -5.83 14.88
CA GLN A 628 -8.24 -5.44 14.04
C GLN A 628 -7.99 -5.70 12.54
N PHE A 629 -6.73 -5.80 12.10
CA PHE A 629 -6.40 -6.12 10.72
C PHE A 629 -5.81 -7.54 10.56
N HIS A 630 -4.78 -7.89 11.32
CA HIS A 630 -4.09 -9.17 11.14
C HIS A 630 -4.92 -10.37 11.61
N LEU A 631 -5.68 -10.21 12.71
CA LEU A 631 -6.40 -11.31 13.36
C LEU A 631 -7.89 -11.36 12.99
N ARG A 632 -8.39 -10.40 12.21
CA ARG A 632 -9.83 -10.22 11.94
C ARG A 632 -10.53 -11.42 11.31
N TRP A 633 -9.77 -12.28 10.62
CA TRP A 633 -10.29 -13.52 10.02
C TRP A 633 -9.99 -14.76 10.85
N ALA A 634 -8.92 -14.73 11.64
CA ALA A 634 -8.35 -15.91 12.29
C ALA A 634 -8.71 -16.03 13.78
N CYS A 635 -9.31 -15.00 14.39
CA CYS A 635 -9.67 -14.99 15.80
C CYS A 635 -11.09 -15.54 16.04
N PRO A 636 -11.34 -16.34 17.09
CA PRO A 636 -12.70 -16.73 17.49
C PRO A 636 -13.57 -15.51 17.79
N SER A 637 -14.87 -15.61 17.51
CA SER A 637 -15.87 -14.55 17.73
C SER A 637 -15.89 -14.03 19.17
N GLU A 638 -15.54 -14.87 20.14
CA GLU A 638 -15.50 -14.54 21.58
C GLU A 638 -14.44 -13.47 21.91
N ALA A 639 -13.38 -13.35 21.11
CA ALA A 639 -12.31 -12.36 21.32
C ALA A 639 -12.60 -10.99 20.68
N GLN A 640 -13.62 -10.89 19.81
CA GLN A 640 -14.01 -9.63 19.16
C GLN A 640 -14.92 -8.75 20.03
N VAL A 641 -15.42 -9.26 21.15
CA VAL A 641 -16.34 -8.55 22.07
C VAL A 641 -15.61 -7.52 22.96
N GLY A 642 -14.27 -7.53 23.00
CA GLY A 642 -13.46 -6.68 23.89
C GLY A 642 -13.21 -5.24 23.42
N GLY A 643 -13.95 -4.74 22.42
CA GLY A 643 -13.76 -3.41 21.85
C GLY A 643 -15.03 -2.56 21.89
N THR A 644 -15.47 -2.19 23.09
CA THR A 644 -16.39 -1.05 23.30
C THR A 644 -15.65 0.07 24.00
#